data_AF-A0A5N6U0A7-F1
#
_entry.id   AF-A0A5N6U0A7-F1
#
_cell.length_a   1.000
_cell.length_b   1.000
_cell.length_c   1.000
_cell.angle_alpha   90.00
_cell.angle_beta   90.00
_cell.angle_gamma   90.00
#
_symmetry.space_group_name_H-M   'P 1'
#
loop_
_entity.id
_entity.type
_entity.pdbx_description
1 polymer ?
#
loop_
_entity_poly.entity_id
_entity_poly.type
_entity_poly.pdbx_seq_one_letter_code
_entity_poly.pdbx_strand_id
1 'polypeptide(L)'
;MARSSSQNLEESSQLSSPGTSSDKENHQSSASSKKRGQQQDMAADVRPKRSRLSNRQLNPPGGSQSQLPASQRNRSKRFYDPDQDETERRRVRKALRDLTRELHDSRSEFMQAGNNGIQQTIEKANEYFEDVKQTSDATIDSRLLVSAADLSYKKTAHLVLGDASAGIDVDEFVSKCISFMRDAPGNSQAALPSSTQRRRTQASGRSQADPDESDDEQGDAMNWDWLGRAACFRHNTRPSVSGFLLGPLSVQKRARQFTQRRARERIDPSQAVRPQELREEDLDKQETANLTTMCTSINKLLAETQNNGQDIVERRLSALQEEPSEEMVQDVMAKYHVADDGGVPLFNFCINPRSFGQSVENLFYVSFLVRDGSVGISVDSRQLPTLHTAKPYAPSEAQKKGIQKHQAIFSLDFETWQDLIEAYAIKESIIPHRHEQYETAGQVKMASGSIAVFSPVSLTPEVREVVSGLGGKVKYIAALDLEHHINITPWKEAYPDAEIIAPEGLYEKRKCNPEYKDAPFQHVFRKDNKDQKISEEFDSEFETEYVYGHPSRELVFLHKQSRTLIEADILFNLPAREQYSKTGESATSGLMTKIISPLLSTSPPATWQKRFVWYVLSTADRQAFKESVRRIDKWDFNRLIPCHGDVVESGAKGVFRTVMEWFLEERKDI
;
A
#
# COMPACT_ATOMS: atom_id res chain seq x y z
N MET A 1 50.51 -31.34 45.36
CA MET A 1 49.85 -30.91 46.62
C MET A 1 48.40 -31.33 46.50
N ALA A 2 48.04 -32.50 47.05
CA ALA A 2 47.25 -32.65 48.29
C ALA A 2 45.81 -32.07 48.12
N ARG A 3 44.69 -32.77 48.30
CA ARG A 3 44.34 -33.90 49.18
C ARG A 3 42.88 -34.34 48.88
N SER A 4 42.57 -35.62 49.20
CA SER A 4 41.37 -36.16 49.90
C SER A 4 39.97 -35.97 49.26
N SER A 5 39.23 -37.00 48.83
CA SER A 5 38.57 -38.15 49.52
C SER A 5 37.22 -37.84 50.18
N SER A 6 36.29 -38.79 49.98
CA SER A 6 35.18 -39.22 50.85
C SER A 6 33.83 -38.49 50.69
N GLN A 7 32.71 -39.13 50.30
CA GLN A 7 31.94 -40.28 50.85
C GLN A 7 30.81 -39.85 51.82
N ASN A 8 29.65 -40.51 51.62
CA ASN A 8 28.65 -40.94 52.63
C ASN A 8 27.68 -39.89 53.21
N LEU A 9 26.44 -40.18 53.64
CA LEU A 9 25.55 -41.35 53.71
C LEU A 9 24.17 -40.84 54.22
N GLU A 10 23.08 -41.58 53.93
CA GLU A 10 21.89 -41.86 54.81
C GLU A 10 20.99 -40.68 55.29
N GLU A 11 19.70 -40.79 55.63
CA GLU A 11 18.75 -41.88 55.89
C GLU A 11 17.32 -41.26 55.89
N SER A 12 16.35 -41.91 55.24
CA SER A 12 15.13 -42.55 55.79
C SER A 12 14.23 -41.76 56.77
N SER A 13 12.92 -41.71 56.47
CA SER A 13 11.86 -42.11 57.41
C SER A 13 10.51 -42.28 56.71
N GLN A 14 9.94 -43.47 56.89
CA GLN A 14 8.56 -43.88 56.56
C GLN A 14 7.60 -43.55 57.72
N LEU A 15 6.29 -43.64 57.40
CA LEU A 15 5.06 -43.78 58.22
C LEU A 15 4.10 -42.59 57.98
N SER A 16 2.79 -42.71 57.78
CA SER A 16 1.81 -43.80 57.71
C SER A 16 0.44 -43.16 57.37
N SER A 17 -0.38 -43.76 56.51
CA SER A 17 -1.78 -43.34 56.22
C SER A 17 -2.74 -43.72 57.36
N PRO A 18 -3.98 -43.15 57.46
CA PRO A 18 -5.13 -43.76 56.76
C PRO A 18 -6.33 -42.85 56.39
N GLY A 19 -7.12 -43.33 55.41
CA GLY A 19 -8.59 -43.15 55.27
C GLY A 19 -9.07 -41.83 54.66
N THR A 20 -10.10 -41.74 53.81
CA THR A 20 -11.16 -42.65 53.31
C THR A 20 -11.80 -41.90 52.11
N SER A 21 -11.90 -42.50 50.93
CA SER A 21 -13.09 -43.22 50.41
C SER A 21 -13.94 -42.33 49.48
N SER A 22 -13.86 -42.52 48.14
CA SER A 22 -14.59 -43.55 47.34
C SER A 22 -15.87 -42.89 46.78
N ASP A 23 -16.00 -42.61 45.48
CA ASP A 23 -16.27 -43.57 44.36
C ASP A 23 -17.73 -43.33 43.88
N LYS A 24 -18.19 -43.56 42.65
CA LYS A 24 -17.71 -44.33 41.50
C LYS A 24 -18.68 -44.09 40.32
N GLU A 25 -18.20 -43.93 39.07
CA GLU A 25 -18.21 -44.95 37.97
C GLU A 25 -19.62 -45.19 37.35
N ASN A 26 -19.83 -45.58 36.08
CA ASN A 26 -18.96 -45.99 34.98
C ASN A 26 -19.74 -46.15 33.66
N HIS A 27 -19.01 -46.04 32.53
CA HIS A 27 -18.91 -46.98 31.36
C HIS A 27 -20.17 -47.59 30.68
N GLN A 28 -20.19 -48.02 29.40
CA GLN A 28 -19.19 -48.29 28.35
C GLN A 28 -19.90 -48.64 27.01
N SER A 29 -19.14 -48.52 25.90
CA SER A 29 -19.02 -49.43 24.72
C SER A 29 -20.27 -49.91 23.93
N SER A 30 -20.26 -50.32 22.65
CA SER A 30 -19.29 -50.47 21.55
C SER A 30 -20.06 -50.83 20.25
N ALA A 31 -19.36 -50.69 19.11
CA ALA A 31 -19.67 -50.97 17.71
C ALA A 31 -20.41 -52.28 17.30
N SER A 32 -21.15 -52.24 16.18
CA SER A 32 -20.73 -52.77 14.86
C SER A 32 -21.86 -53.32 13.94
N SER A 33 -21.78 -52.92 12.66
CA SER A 33 -22.06 -53.64 11.40
C SER A 33 -23.41 -54.28 10.98
N LYS A 34 -23.79 -53.90 9.74
CA LYS A 34 -24.21 -54.70 8.55
C LYS A 34 -25.71 -54.93 8.22
N LYS A 35 -26.06 -54.36 7.05
CA LYS A 35 -26.65 -54.96 5.81
C LYS A 35 -28.18 -55.03 5.58
N ARG A 36 -28.54 -54.48 4.39
CA ARG A 36 -29.52 -54.91 3.35
C ARG A 36 -31.02 -54.85 3.71
N GLY A 37 -31.97 -54.46 2.84
CA GLY A 37 -31.98 -54.06 1.42
C GLY A 37 -33.45 -53.95 0.90
N GLN A 38 -33.61 -53.44 -0.34
CA GLN A 38 -34.82 -53.35 -1.23
C GLN A 38 -35.88 -52.27 -0.90
N GLN A 39 -36.19 -51.29 -1.77
CA GLN A 39 -36.96 -51.30 -3.06
C GLN A 39 -38.34 -51.97 -2.90
N GLN A 40 -39.51 -51.48 -3.34
CA GLN A 40 -39.96 -50.56 -4.40
C GLN A 40 -41.47 -50.29 -4.18
N ASP A 41 -41.96 -49.07 -4.43
CA ASP A 41 -42.97 -48.69 -5.44
C ASP A 41 -44.47 -48.63 -5.05
N MET A 42 -45.01 -47.41 -5.25
CA MET A 42 -46.24 -46.98 -5.94
C MET A 42 -47.66 -47.38 -5.45
N ALA A 43 -48.45 -46.31 -5.21
CA ALA A 43 -49.86 -46.06 -5.61
C ALA A 43 -50.96 -47.00 -5.05
N ALA A 44 -52.22 -46.62 -4.88
CA ALA A 44 -52.98 -45.39 -4.75
C ALA A 44 -54.38 -45.83 -4.28
N ASP A 45 -55.03 -44.99 -3.48
CA ASP A 45 -56.47 -44.69 -3.49
C ASP A 45 -57.58 -45.64 -2.95
N VAL A 46 -58.52 -44.97 -2.27
CA VAL A 46 -59.96 -45.23 -2.00
C VAL A 46 -60.46 -46.46 -1.19
N ARG A 47 -60.80 -46.18 0.10
CA ARG A 47 -62.06 -46.43 0.91
C ARG A 47 -62.91 -47.72 0.69
N PRO A 48 -63.92 -48.00 1.57
CA PRO A 48 -64.01 -47.97 3.05
C PRO A 48 -64.68 -49.25 3.63
N LYS A 49 -64.66 -49.46 4.97
CA LYS A 49 -65.81 -49.96 5.78
C LYS A 49 -65.46 -50.23 7.26
N ARG A 50 -66.21 -49.54 8.14
CA ARG A 50 -66.86 -49.97 9.40
C ARG A 50 -66.30 -51.18 10.18
N SER A 51 -66.03 -50.90 11.47
CA SER A 51 -66.78 -51.41 12.66
C SER A 51 -66.11 -52.42 13.61
N ARG A 52 -66.01 -51.97 14.89
CA ARG A 52 -66.43 -52.60 16.17
C ARG A 52 -65.37 -52.98 17.23
N LEU A 53 -65.82 -52.74 18.47
CA LEU A 53 -65.39 -53.17 19.83
C LEU A 53 -64.28 -52.32 20.48
N SER A 54 -64.47 -51.51 21.54
CA SER A 54 -65.31 -51.43 22.76
C SER A 54 -64.87 -52.26 23.98
N ASN A 55 -64.68 -51.53 25.09
CA ASN A 55 -64.66 -51.87 26.53
C ASN A 55 -63.36 -52.49 27.11
N ARG A 56 -62.72 -51.97 28.18
CA ARG A 56 -63.09 -51.38 29.49
C ARG A 56 -63.22 -52.42 30.61
N GLN A 57 -62.33 -52.35 31.62
CA GLN A 57 -62.43 -52.86 33.02
C GLN A 57 -61.29 -52.20 33.83
N LEU A 58 -61.50 -51.29 34.79
CA LEU A 58 -62.00 -51.37 36.19
C LEU A 58 -60.97 -51.94 37.22
N ASN A 59 -60.48 -51.03 38.09
CA ASN A 59 -59.71 -51.18 39.37
C ASN A 59 -60.56 -51.86 40.50
N PRO A 60 -60.08 -52.21 41.74
CA PRO A 60 -59.00 -51.63 42.62
C PRO A 60 -58.32 -52.68 43.59
N PRO A 61 -57.87 -52.45 44.86
CA PRO A 61 -57.24 -51.30 45.59
C PRO A 61 -55.92 -51.65 46.37
N GLY A 62 -55.18 -50.62 46.85
CA GLY A 62 -54.52 -50.64 48.17
C GLY A 62 -52.98 -50.64 48.25
N GLY A 63 -52.38 -49.49 48.62
CA GLY A 63 -50.98 -49.36 49.02
C GLY A 63 -50.52 -47.90 49.08
N SER A 64 -50.38 -47.37 50.30
CA SER A 64 -50.26 -45.94 50.64
C SER A 64 -48.86 -45.34 50.46
N GLN A 65 -48.83 -43.99 50.43
CA GLN A 65 -47.70 -43.03 50.49
C GLN A 65 -47.13 -42.62 49.12
N SER A 66 -47.08 -41.35 48.70
CA SER A 66 -47.31 -40.06 49.35
C SER A 66 -47.90 -39.08 48.33
N GLN A 67 -49.08 -38.51 48.60
CA GLN A 67 -49.62 -37.42 47.80
C GLN A 67 -48.80 -36.15 48.07
N LEU A 68 -47.95 -35.78 47.10
CA LEU A 68 -47.54 -34.38 46.98
C LEU A 68 -48.79 -33.57 46.56
N PRO A 69 -48.96 -32.32 47.04
CA PRO A 69 -50.10 -31.50 46.67
C PRO A 69 -50.18 -31.35 45.14
N ALA A 70 -51.38 -31.33 44.56
CA ALA A 70 -51.59 -31.15 43.13
C ALA A 70 -50.90 -29.89 42.55
N SER A 71 -50.58 -28.91 43.41
CA SER A 71 -49.81 -27.72 43.06
C SER A 71 -48.31 -27.97 42.79
N GLN A 72 -47.72 -29.06 43.29
CA GLN A 72 -46.32 -29.41 43.01
C GLN A 72 -46.17 -30.31 41.78
N ARG A 73 -47.18 -31.13 41.46
CA ARG A 73 -47.20 -31.93 40.22
C ARG A 73 -47.22 -31.04 38.97
N ASN A 74 -47.86 -29.87 39.04
CA ASN A 74 -47.90 -28.87 37.97
C ASN A 74 -46.66 -27.97 37.89
N ARG A 75 -45.87 -27.81 38.97
CA ARG A 75 -44.60 -27.09 38.90
C ARG A 75 -43.49 -27.91 38.24
N SER A 76 -43.50 -29.23 38.41
CA SER A 76 -42.49 -30.13 37.82
C SER A 76 -42.58 -30.21 36.30
N LYS A 77 -43.78 -30.15 35.72
CA LYS A 77 -44.01 -30.15 34.26
C LYS A 77 -43.68 -28.83 33.58
N ARG A 78 -43.31 -27.80 34.35
CA ARG A 78 -42.95 -26.49 33.78
C ARG A 78 -41.67 -26.56 32.96
N PHE A 79 -40.70 -27.39 33.36
CA PHE A 79 -39.40 -27.48 32.70
C PHE A 79 -39.14 -28.82 32.01
N TYR A 80 -39.74 -29.91 32.51
CA TYR A 80 -39.59 -31.23 31.91
C TYR A 80 -40.84 -32.10 32.11
N ASP A 81 -41.37 -32.66 31.03
CA ASP A 81 -42.53 -33.55 31.01
C ASP A 81 -42.27 -34.73 30.06
N PRO A 82 -41.94 -35.92 30.58
CA PRO A 82 -41.72 -37.10 29.74
C PRO A 82 -43.01 -37.60 29.08
N ASP A 83 -44.18 -37.25 29.63
CA ASP A 83 -45.50 -37.69 29.16
C ASP A 83 -46.25 -36.56 28.41
N GLN A 84 -45.52 -35.60 27.82
CA GLN A 84 -46.13 -34.51 27.03
C GLN A 84 -46.98 -35.09 25.89
N ASP A 85 -48.15 -34.51 25.65
CA ASP A 85 -49.05 -34.93 24.57
C ASP A 85 -48.30 -34.95 23.23
N GLU A 86 -48.40 -36.07 22.51
CA GLU A 86 -47.66 -36.29 21.27
C GLU A 86 -48.03 -35.29 20.17
N THR A 87 -49.29 -34.81 20.15
CA THR A 87 -49.75 -33.87 19.13
C THR A 87 -49.20 -32.47 19.38
N GLU A 88 -49.17 -32.04 20.65
CA GLU A 88 -48.55 -30.80 21.10
C GLU A 88 -47.03 -30.83 20.83
N ARG A 89 -46.36 -31.90 21.26
CA ARG A 89 -44.92 -32.11 21.01
C ARG A 89 -44.60 -32.10 19.52
N ARG A 90 -45.40 -32.77 18.69
CA ARG A 90 -45.21 -32.79 17.23
C ARG A 90 -45.39 -31.41 16.62
N ARG A 91 -46.33 -30.61 17.13
CA ARG A 91 -46.55 -29.23 16.71
C ARG A 91 -45.35 -28.34 17.05
N VAL A 92 -44.83 -28.40 18.28
CA VAL A 92 -43.65 -27.65 18.72
C VAL A 92 -42.41 -28.04 17.89
N ARG A 93 -42.14 -29.33 17.74
CA ARG A 93 -41.02 -29.82 16.90
C ARG A 93 -41.18 -29.47 15.42
N LYS A 94 -42.41 -29.35 14.92
CA LYS A 94 -42.65 -28.89 13.55
C LYS A 94 -42.37 -27.39 13.46
N ALA A 95 -42.88 -26.59 14.39
CA ALA A 95 -42.68 -25.15 14.44
C ALA A 95 -41.19 -24.78 14.52
N LEU A 96 -40.41 -25.40 15.43
CA LEU A 96 -38.97 -25.17 15.53
C LEU A 96 -38.19 -25.58 14.26
N ARG A 97 -38.61 -26.67 13.60
CA ARG A 97 -38.00 -27.08 12.32
C ARG A 97 -38.38 -26.18 11.16
N ASP A 98 -39.62 -25.70 11.14
CA ASP A 98 -40.08 -24.72 10.16
C ASP A 98 -39.34 -23.39 10.34
N LEU A 99 -39.12 -22.95 11.59
CA LEU A 99 -38.31 -21.77 11.91
C LEU A 99 -36.84 -21.94 11.49
N THR A 100 -36.28 -23.13 11.72
CA THR A 100 -34.93 -23.46 11.27
C THR A 100 -34.84 -23.42 9.74
N ARG A 101 -35.85 -23.95 9.04
CA ARG A 101 -35.92 -23.90 7.57
C ARG A 101 -36.04 -22.45 7.09
N GLU A 102 -36.92 -21.64 7.67
CA GLU A 102 -37.09 -20.23 7.33
C GLU A 102 -35.79 -19.43 7.55
N LEU A 103 -35.08 -19.64 8.66
CA LEU A 103 -33.79 -19.02 8.94
C LEU A 103 -32.73 -19.36 7.88
N HIS A 104 -32.75 -20.60 7.36
CA HIS A 104 -31.84 -21.05 6.31
C HIS A 104 -32.25 -20.56 4.91
N ASP A 105 -33.54 -20.60 4.58
CA ASP A 105 -34.06 -20.22 3.26
C ASP A 105 -33.97 -18.69 3.04
N SER A 106 -34.26 -17.89 4.08
CA SER A 106 -34.19 -16.43 4.06
C SER A 106 -32.84 -15.87 4.52
N ARG A 107 -31.80 -16.72 4.59
CA ARG A 107 -30.45 -16.36 5.08
C ARG A 107 -29.92 -15.07 4.44
N SER A 108 -30.01 -14.95 3.11
CA SER A 108 -29.49 -13.80 2.36
C SER A 108 -30.25 -12.51 2.65
N GLU A 109 -31.56 -12.60 2.88
CA GLU A 109 -32.42 -11.46 3.21
C GLU A 109 -32.14 -10.98 4.64
N PHE A 110 -31.99 -11.93 5.57
CA PHE A 110 -31.69 -11.65 6.97
C PHE A 110 -30.30 -11.08 7.19
N MET A 111 -29.37 -11.23 6.24
CA MET A 111 -28.05 -10.60 6.29
C MET A 111 -28.09 -9.10 5.95
N GLN A 112 -29.14 -8.60 5.32
CA GLN A 112 -29.25 -7.20 4.91
C GLN A 112 -29.37 -6.23 6.10
N ALA A 113 -28.80 -5.03 5.95
CA ALA A 113 -28.88 -3.96 6.94
C ALA A 113 -30.35 -3.56 7.19
N GLY A 114 -30.74 -3.45 8.46
CA GLY A 114 -32.10 -3.08 8.86
C GLY A 114 -33.14 -4.21 8.83
N ASN A 115 -32.80 -5.41 8.33
CA ASN A 115 -33.67 -6.57 8.44
C ASN A 115 -33.60 -7.17 9.86
N ASN A 116 -34.73 -7.26 10.55
CA ASN A 116 -34.79 -7.78 11.94
C ASN A 116 -35.21 -9.27 12.00
N GLY A 117 -35.14 -10.00 10.89
CA GLY A 117 -35.62 -11.38 10.78
C GLY A 117 -34.89 -12.36 11.70
N ILE A 118 -33.58 -12.19 11.95
CA ILE A 118 -32.85 -13.01 12.93
C ILE A 118 -33.37 -12.76 14.35
N GLN A 119 -33.62 -11.50 14.71
CA GLN A 119 -34.20 -11.13 16.00
C GLN A 119 -35.60 -11.71 16.16
N GLN A 120 -36.47 -11.56 15.16
CA GLN A 120 -37.83 -12.12 15.16
C GLN A 120 -37.83 -13.65 15.24
N THR A 121 -36.85 -14.30 14.61
CA THR A 121 -36.65 -15.75 14.70
C THR A 121 -36.31 -16.16 16.14
N ILE A 122 -35.44 -15.44 16.83
CA ILE A 122 -35.09 -15.70 18.23
C ILE A 122 -36.29 -15.43 19.15
N GLU A 123 -37.06 -14.37 18.91
CA GLU A 123 -38.27 -14.05 19.67
C GLU A 123 -39.32 -15.17 19.54
N LYS A 124 -39.61 -15.64 18.33
CA LYS A 124 -40.51 -16.79 18.09
C LYS A 124 -39.97 -18.10 18.66
N ALA A 125 -38.65 -18.32 18.61
CA ALA A 125 -38.03 -19.49 19.23
C ALA A 125 -38.24 -19.50 20.75
N ASN A 126 -38.08 -18.35 21.42
CA ASN A 126 -38.37 -18.19 22.85
C ASN A 126 -39.84 -18.48 23.17
N GLU A 127 -40.78 -18.05 22.33
CA GLU A 127 -42.21 -18.38 22.49
C GLU A 127 -42.45 -19.90 22.41
N TYR A 128 -41.85 -20.59 21.44
CA TYR A 128 -42.01 -22.04 21.31
C TYR A 128 -41.22 -22.84 22.36
N PHE A 129 -40.15 -22.26 22.90
CA PHE A 129 -39.34 -22.90 23.94
C PHE A 129 -40.11 -23.08 25.25
N GLU A 130 -41.08 -22.20 25.56
CA GLU A 130 -41.97 -22.38 26.70
C GLU A 130 -42.72 -23.72 26.65
N ASP A 131 -43.00 -24.25 25.46
CA ASP A 131 -43.69 -25.53 25.27
C ASP A 131 -42.72 -26.73 25.07
N VAL A 132 -41.41 -26.49 25.12
CA VAL A 132 -40.39 -27.56 25.05
C VAL A 132 -40.23 -28.21 26.42
N LYS A 133 -40.75 -29.43 26.56
CA LYS A 133 -40.71 -30.18 27.82
C LYS A 133 -39.78 -31.40 27.80
N GLN A 134 -39.07 -31.66 26.72
CA GLN A 134 -38.13 -32.79 26.61
C GLN A 134 -36.73 -32.35 26.17
N THR A 135 -35.72 -33.00 26.76
CA THR A 135 -34.30 -32.74 26.48
C THR A 135 -33.94 -33.02 25.01
N SER A 136 -34.53 -34.03 24.38
CA SER A 136 -34.31 -34.32 22.96
C SER A 136 -34.77 -33.19 22.05
N ASP A 137 -35.85 -32.50 22.43
CA ASP A 137 -36.45 -31.46 21.61
C ASP A 137 -35.76 -30.11 21.86
N ALA A 138 -35.26 -29.89 23.07
CA ALA A 138 -34.36 -28.78 23.42
C ALA A 138 -33.07 -28.77 22.57
N THR A 139 -32.63 -29.93 22.05
CA THR A 139 -31.48 -29.96 21.11
C THR A 139 -31.79 -29.29 19.77
N ILE A 140 -33.05 -29.31 19.32
CA ILE A 140 -33.47 -28.66 18.07
C ILE A 140 -33.41 -27.14 18.25
N ASP A 141 -33.92 -26.66 19.39
CA ASP A 141 -33.85 -25.26 19.78
C ASP A 141 -32.39 -24.78 19.96
N SER A 142 -31.56 -25.55 20.68
CA SER A 142 -30.14 -25.23 20.86
C SER A 142 -29.41 -25.10 19.52
N ARG A 143 -29.71 -25.98 18.55
CA ARG A 143 -29.11 -25.92 17.21
C ARG A 143 -29.58 -24.69 16.43
N LEU A 144 -30.86 -24.33 16.55
CA LEU A 144 -31.41 -23.11 15.97
C LEU A 144 -30.72 -21.87 16.54
N LEU A 145 -30.54 -21.80 17.87
CA LEU A 145 -29.83 -20.70 18.54
C LEU A 145 -28.37 -20.57 18.09
N VAL A 146 -27.64 -21.68 17.99
CA VAL A 146 -26.26 -21.67 17.48
C VAL A 146 -26.22 -21.15 16.03
N SER A 147 -27.16 -21.58 15.19
CA SER A 147 -27.25 -21.15 13.80
C SER A 147 -27.61 -19.66 13.67
N ALA A 148 -28.52 -19.18 14.52
CA ALA A 148 -28.90 -17.78 14.59
C ALA A 148 -27.75 -16.89 15.13
N ALA A 149 -26.97 -17.39 16.08
CA ALA A 149 -25.79 -16.69 16.60
C ALA A 149 -24.67 -16.60 15.55
N ASP A 150 -24.38 -17.68 14.82
CA ASP A 150 -23.43 -17.66 13.70
C ASP A 150 -23.89 -16.68 12.60
N LEU A 151 -25.18 -16.70 12.25
CA LEU A 151 -25.71 -15.78 11.26
C LEU A 151 -25.69 -14.32 11.75
N SER A 152 -25.94 -14.10 13.05
CA SER A 152 -25.82 -12.77 13.67
C SER A 152 -24.37 -12.27 13.64
N TYR A 153 -23.40 -13.13 13.97
CA TYR A 153 -21.99 -12.78 13.89
C TYR A 153 -21.58 -12.43 12.46
N LYS A 154 -21.97 -13.25 11.48
CA LYS A 154 -21.72 -13.01 10.05
C LYS A 154 -22.40 -11.73 9.59
N LYS A 155 -23.63 -11.47 10.02
CA LYS A 155 -24.35 -10.23 9.75
C LYS A 155 -23.62 -9.04 10.36
N THR A 156 -23.22 -9.10 11.62
CA THR A 156 -22.47 -8.02 12.26
C THR A 156 -21.13 -7.78 11.55
N ALA A 157 -20.40 -8.84 11.20
CA ALA A 157 -19.17 -8.74 10.44
C ALA A 157 -19.42 -8.10 9.06
N HIS A 158 -20.46 -8.52 8.34
CA HIS A 158 -20.87 -7.96 7.04
C HIS A 158 -21.33 -6.50 7.14
N LEU A 159 -22.04 -6.13 8.20
CA LEU A 159 -22.47 -4.75 8.44
C LEU A 159 -21.34 -3.84 8.89
N VAL A 160 -20.33 -4.37 9.59
CA VAL A 160 -19.16 -3.62 10.05
C VAL A 160 -18.09 -3.52 8.95
N LEU A 161 -17.96 -4.53 8.09
CA LEU A 161 -16.87 -4.66 7.12
C LEU A 161 -17.31 -4.56 5.64
N GLY A 162 -18.61 -4.56 5.35
CA GLY A 162 -19.17 -4.52 3.99
C GLY A 162 -19.25 -5.89 3.29
N ASP A 163 -19.70 -5.89 2.02
CA ASP A 163 -20.04 -7.08 1.21
C ASP A 163 -18.83 -7.88 0.66
N ALA A 164 -17.65 -7.71 1.27
CA ALA A 164 -16.45 -8.47 0.93
C ALA A 164 -16.48 -9.87 1.58
N SER A 165 -17.49 -10.68 1.27
CA SER A 165 -17.61 -12.06 1.78
C SER A 165 -16.87 -13.08 0.90
N ALA A 166 -15.56 -12.88 0.75
CA ALA A 166 -14.62 -14.00 0.79
C ALA A 166 -14.08 -14.08 2.21
N GLY A 167 -14.97 -14.36 3.17
CA GLY A 167 -14.56 -14.61 4.54
C GLY A 167 -13.74 -15.89 4.57
N ILE A 168 -12.45 -15.76 4.87
CA ILE A 168 -11.57 -16.90 5.11
C ILE A 168 -12.08 -17.58 6.39
N ASP A 169 -12.51 -18.84 6.30
CA ASP A 169 -12.65 -19.69 7.48
C ASP A 169 -11.27 -19.83 8.11
N VAL A 170 -11.07 -19.17 9.24
CA VAL A 170 -9.74 -19.02 9.86
C VAL A 170 -9.21 -20.37 10.31
N ASP A 171 -10.08 -21.24 10.82
CA ASP A 171 -9.68 -22.54 11.32
C ASP A 171 -9.29 -23.47 10.17
N GLU A 172 -10.06 -23.46 9.08
CA GLU A 172 -9.74 -24.23 7.87
C GLU A 172 -8.46 -23.71 7.19
N PHE A 173 -8.31 -22.39 7.11
CA PHE A 173 -7.16 -21.75 6.49
C PHE A 173 -5.87 -21.98 7.28
N VAL A 174 -5.92 -21.79 8.60
CA VAL A 174 -4.77 -22.03 9.48
C VAL A 174 -4.39 -23.51 9.45
N SER A 175 -5.36 -24.43 9.46
CA SER A 175 -5.10 -25.87 9.35
C SER A 175 -4.41 -26.25 8.04
N LYS A 176 -4.83 -25.68 6.91
CA LYS A 176 -4.21 -25.91 5.59
C LYS A 176 -2.81 -25.31 5.49
N CYS A 177 -2.61 -24.10 6.02
CA CYS A 177 -1.29 -23.48 6.12
C CYS A 177 -0.37 -24.31 7.00
N ILE A 178 -0.90 -24.90 8.08
CA ILE A 178 -0.13 -25.73 8.99
C ILE A 178 0.41 -26.97 8.28
N SER A 179 -0.46 -27.69 7.58
CA SER A 179 -0.07 -28.86 6.78
C SER A 179 0.98 -28.50 5.72
N PHE A 180 0.77 -27.39 5.00
CA PHE A 180 1.67 -26.95 3.94
C PHE A 180 3.09 -26.61 4.45
N MET A 181 3.19 -26.01 5.63
CA MET A 181 4.47 -25.67 6.26
C MET A 181 5.23 -26.88 6.80
N ARG A 182 4.50 -27.93 7.23
CA ARG A 182 5.10 -29.16 7.73
C ARG A 182 5.66 -30.04 6.61
N ASP A 183 5.10 -29.95 5.40
CA ASP A 183 5.54 -30.69 4.21
C ASP A 183 6.73 -30.03 3.46
N ALA A 184 7.41 -29.05 4.06
CA ALA A 184 8.46 -28.28 3.40
C ALA A 184 9.79 -29.07 3.22
N PRO A 185 10.48 -28.98 2.06
CA PRO A 185 11.75 -29.67 1.84
C PRO A 185 12.89 -29.10 2.71
N GLY A 186 13.60 -29.96 3.44
CA GLY A 186 14.53 -29.60 4.53
C GLY A 186 15.84 -28.85 4.21
N ASN A 187 15.99 -28.23 3.03
CA ASN A 187 17.29 -27.68 2.56
C ASN A 187 17.34 -26.15 2.35
N SER A 188 16.41 -25.36 2.89
CA SER A 188 16.35 -23.90 2.65
C SER A 188 17.14 -23.02 3.63
N GLN A 189 18.18 -23.54 4.29
CA GLN A 189 19.10 -22.74 5.11
C GLN A 189 20.46 -22.56 4.42
N ALA A 190 20.60 -21.57 3.53
CA ALA A 190 21.92 -21.05 3.15
C ALA A 190 21.82 -19.61 2.59
N ALA A 191 22.64 -18.70 3.17
CA ALA A 191 22.94 -17.30 2.82
C ALA A 191 21.95 -16.21 3.32
N LEU A 192 21.90 -15.82 4.61
CA LEU A 192 22.73 -14.86 5.41
C LEU A 192 22.54 -13.35 5.09
N PRO A 193 22.70 -12.38 6.05
CA PRO A 193 22.74 -12.45 7.53
C PRO A 193 21.84 -11.39 8.27
N SER A 194 21.30 -11.75 9.43
CA SER A 194 20.81 -10.80 10.46
C SER A 194 21.94 -10.55 11.47
N SER A 195 22.17 -9.28 11.80
CA SER A 195 23.18 -8.86 12.77
C SER A 195 22.81 -9.31 14.18
N THR A 196 23.86 -9.59 14.97
CA THR A 196 23.85 -9.89 16.41
C THR A 196 23.57 -11.34 16.82
N GLN A 197 24.57 -12.20 16.61
CA GLN A 197 25.02 -13.03 17.72
C GLN A 197 26.50 -12.75 17.99
N ARG A 198 26.83 -12.25 19.19
CA ARG A 198 28.14 -12.46 19.79
C ARG A 198 28.01 -13.40 20.98
N ARG A 199 28.49 -14.62 20.74
CA ARG A 199 29.28 -15.49 21.63
C ARG A 199 28.58 -16.17 22.82
N ARG A 200 28.36 -17.48 22.66
CA ARG A 200 29.30 -18.57 23.02
C ARG A 200 29.03 -19.77 22.11
N THR A 201 29.95 -20.08 21.18
CA THR A 201 30.89 -21.24 21.19
C THR A 201 30.19 -22.59 21.29
N GLN A 202 30.05 -23.34 20.18
CA GLN A 202 31.01 -24.28 19.55
C GLN A 202 31.03 -25.69 20.17
N ALA A 203 31.19 -26.67 19.28
CA ALA A 203 31.52 -28.09 19.47
C ALA A 203 30.32 -28.99 19.83
N SER A 204 29.68 -29.62 18.84
CA SER A 204 30.10 -30.85 18.14
C SER A 204 30.01 -32.11 19.01
N GLY A 205 29.23 -33.08 18.55
CA GLY A 205 29.44 -34.47 18.94
C GLY A 205 28.14 -35.27 19.03
N ARG A 206 27.80 -35.96 17.95
CA ARG A 206 26.94 -37.16 17.99
C ARG A 206 27.38 -38.08 19.13
N SER A 207 26.46 -38.47 20.00
CA SER A 207 26.38 -39.84 20.50
C SER A 207 25.12 -40.08 21.32
N GLN A 208 24.45 -41.17 20.96
CA GLN A 208 23.50 -41.97 21.73
C GLN A 208 22.09 -41.42 21.92
N ALA A 209 21.17 -42.22 21.36
CA ALA A 209 19.74 -42.17 21.57
C ALA A 209 19.41 -42.40 23.04
N ASP A 210 18.53 -41.55 23.56
CA ASP A 210 17.75 -41.81 24.77
C ASP A 210 16.29 -42.03 24.31
N PRO A 211 15.62 -43.17 24.61
CA PRO A 211 14.27 -43.43 24.14
C PRO A 211 13.16 -42.79 25.01
N ASP A 212 13.52 -42.07 26.06
CA ASP A 212 12.56 -41.56 27.08
C ASP A 212 12.52 -40.02 27.21
N GLU A 213 13.04 -39.28 26.21
CA GLU A 213 12.64 -37.87 26.07
C GLU A 213 11.25 -37.83 25.41
N SER A 214 10.25 -37.55 26.24
CA SER A 214 8.91 -37.17 25.82
C SER A 214 9.00 -36.19 24.64
N ASP A 215 8.34 -36.57 23.55
CA ASP A 215 8.26 -35.90 22.24
C ASP A 215 7.56 -34.52 22.30
N ASP A 216 7.56 -33.87 23.47
CA ASP A 216 6.79 -32.67 23.78
C ASP A 216 7.60 -31.37 23.64
N GLU A 217 8.88 -31.45 23.23
CA GLU A 217 9.73 -30.26 22.97
C GLU A 217 10.32 -30.20 21.55
N GLN A 218 9.84 -31.03 20.62
CA GLN A 218 9.97 -30.74 19.19
C GLN A 218 8.90 -29.73 18.77
N GLY A 219 8.98 -28.55 19.38
CA GLY A 219 8.06 -27.43 19.13
C GLY A 219 8.03 -27.08 17.65
N ASP A 220 6.95 -27.51 16.99
CA ASP A 220 6.13 -26.71 16.07
C ASP A 220 6.91 -25.72 15.19
N ALA A 221 8.02 -26.18 14.59
CA ALA A 221 8.86 -25.36 13.73
C ALA A 221 8.22 -25.27 12.34
N MET A 222 7.11 -24.56 12.30
CA MET A 222 6.35 -24.26 11.10
C MET A 222 7.27 -23.51 10.12
N ASN A 223 7.47 -24.06 8.91
CA ASN A 223 8.34 -23.46 7.91
C ASN A 223 7.65 -22.26 7.23
N TRP A 224 7.61 -21.14 7.93
CA TRP A 224 7.00 -19.89 7.48
C TRP A 224 7.65 -19.32 6.20
N ASP A 225 8.95 -19.55 5.98
CA ASP A 225 9.65 -19.10 4.76
C ASP A 225 9.12 -19.85 3.52
N TRP A 226 8.89 -21.15 3.65
CA TRP A 226 8.33 -21.98 2.59
C TRP A 226 6.91 -21.55 2.20
N LEU A 227 6.03 -21.35 3.19
CA LEU A 227 4.68 -20.82 2.97
C LEU A 227 4.72 -19.43 2.31
N GLY A 228 5.62 -18.55 2.79
CA GLY A 228 5.81 -17.22 2.22
C GLY A 228 6.19 -17.26 0.73
N ARG A 229 7.20 -18.04 0.35
CA ARG A 229 7.62 -18.16 -1.05
C ARG A 229 6.52 -18.74 -1.94
N ALA A 230 5.79 -19.74 -1.46
CA ALA A 230 4.71 -20.36 -2.23
C ALA A 230 3.53 -19.40 -2.45
N ALA A 231 3.16 -18.63 -1.42
CA ALA A 231 2.05 -17.68 -1.47
C ALA A 231 2.38 -16.41 -2.26
N CYS A 232 3.61 -15.89 -2.17
CA CYS A 232 3.97 -14.57 -2.72
C CYS A 232 4.05 -14.49 -4.24
N PHE A 233 4.23 -15.61 -4.95
CA PHE A 233 4.56 -15.56 -6.39
C PHE A 233 3.53 -16.20 -7.31
N ARG A 234 2.77 -17.21 -6.86
CA ARG A 234 1.99 -18.06 -7.78
C ARG A 234 0.64 -17.47 -8.23
N HIS A 235 0.12 -16.47 -7.51
CA HIS A 235 -1.12 -15.78 -7.84
C HIS A 235 -1.01 -14.25 -7.76
N ASN A 236 0.21 -13.73 -7.90
CA ASN A 236 0.45 -12.31 -7.92
C ASN A 236 0.29 -11.76 -9.35
N THR A 237 -0.84 -11.12 -9.66
CA THR A 237 -1.05 -10.37 -10.91
C THR A 237 -0.49 -8.95 -10.84
N ARG A 238 0.11 -8.56 -9.71
CA ARG A 238 0.75 -7.27 -9.52
C ARG A 238 2.16 -7.32 -10.13
N PRO A 239 2.57 -6.31 -10.93
CA PRO A 239 3.99 -6.11 -11.23
C PRO A 239 4.76 -6.06 -9.90
N SER A 240 6.01 -6.54 -9.88
CA SER A 240 6.87 -6.38 -8.70
C SER A 240 6.92 -4.90 -8.35
N VAL A 241 6.20 -4.51 -7.31
CA VAL A 241 6.16 -3.12 -6.87
C VAL A 241 7.53 -2.83 -6.31
N SER A 242 8.24 -1.87 -6.90
CA SER A 242 9.28 -1.16 -6.16
C SER A 242 8.66 -0.63 -4.86
N GLY A 243 9.41 -0.59 -3.77
CA GLY A 243 8.94 -0.16 -2.45
C GLY A 243 8.50 1.32 -2.35
N PHE A 244 8.05 1.90 -3.46
CA PHE A 244 7.63 3.30 -3.64
C PHE A 244 6.11 3.53 -3.50
N LEU A 245 5.32 2.48 -3.25
CA LEU A 245 3.89 2.62 -2.88
C LEU A 245 3.66 2.69 -1.37
N LEU A 246 4.67 3.16 -0.65
CA LEU A 246 4.47 3.86 0.61
C LEU A 246 4.70 5.33 0.27
N GLY A 247 3.75 6.21 0.58
CA GLY A 247 4.02 7.65 0.69
C GLY A 247 5.24 7.90 1.59
N PRO A 248 5.73 9.15 1.67
CA PRO A 248 7.10 9.48 2.04
C PRO A 248 7.61 8.64 3.21
N LEU A 249 8.79 8.06 2.99
CA LEU A 249 9.46 7.08 3.85
C LEU A 249 9.70 7.59 5.27
N SER A 250 8.67 7.50 6.13
CA SER A 250 8.80 7.63 7.58
C SER A 250 7.79 6.75 8.34
N VAL A 251 7.42 5.58 7.81
CA VAL A 251 6.80 4.55 8.65
C VAL A 251 7.89 3.75 9.36
N GLN A 252 8.41 4.29 10.47
CA GLN A 252 8.99 3.42 11.50
C GLN A 252 7.89 2.45 11.95
N LYS A 253 8.14 1.14 11.84
CA LYS A 253 7.28 0.13 12.49
C LYS A 253 7.17 0.50 13.97
N ARG A 254 5.99 0.93 14.41
CA ARG A 254 5.69 1.15 15.83
C ARG A 254 5.95 -0.15 16.59
N ALA A 255 7.04 -0.21 17.33
CA ALA A 255 7.14 -1.14 18.44
C ALA A 255 6.01 -0.77 19.41
N ARG A 256 5.19 -1.75 19.78
CA ARG A 256 4.04 -1.55 20.67
C ARG A 256 4.57 -1.10 22.04
N GLN A 257 4.54 0.20 22.32
CA GLN A 257 4.78 0.68 23.68
C GLN A 257 3.56 0.32 24.53
N PHE A 258 3.79 -0.47 25.58
CA PHE A 258 2.79 -0.72 26.60
C PHE A 258 2.41 0.61 27.26
N THR A 259 1.13 0.98 27.16
CA THR A 259 0.60 2.22 27.73
C THR A 259 0.63 2.14 29.26
N GLN A 260 1.56 2.85 29.89
CA GLN A 260 1.47 3.15 31.31
C GLN A 260 0.71 4.47 31.47
N ARG A 261 -0.47 4.43 32.09
CA ARG A 261 -1.30 5.62 32.35
C ARG A 261 -0.50 6.65 33.18
N ARG A 262 -0.30 7.87 32.66
CA ARG A 262 0.07 9.05 33.45
C ARG A 262 -1.04 10.09 33.41
N ALA A 263 -1.19 10.79 34.54
CA ALA A 263 -2.26 11.73 34.83
C ALA A 263 -2.14 13.04 34.02
N ARG A 264 -3.28 13.70 33.86
CA ARG A 264 -3.53 14.86 32.97
C ARG A 264 -2.85 16.13 33.50
N GLU A 265 -1.96 16.74 32.72
CA GLU A 265 -1.36 18.05 33.04
C GLU A 265 -2.22 19.22 32.53
N ARG A 266 -2.16 20.32 33.28
CA ARG A 266 -2.95 21.56 33.12
C ARG A 266 -2.02 22.65 32.58
N ILE A 267 -2.45 23.36 31.54
CA ILE A 267 -1.64 24.35 30.80
C ILE A 267 -1.59 25.69 31.58
N ASP A 268 -0.39 26.25 31.75
CA ASP A 268 -0.12 27.56 32.38
C ASP A 268 -0.19 28.70 31.32
N PRO A 269 -0.97 29.79 31.55
CA PRO A 269 -1.15 30.89 30.58
C PRO A 269 0.05 31.83 30.38
N SER A 270 1.17 31.64 31.09
CA SER A 270 2.29 32.60 31.11
C SER A 270 3.37 32.40 30.03
N GLN A 271 3.26 31.39 29.16
CA GLN A 271 4.26 31.10 28.11
C GLN A 271 3.91 31.61 26.69
N ALA A 272 3.00 32.59 26.57
CA ALA A 272 2.78 33.25 25.29
C ALA A 272 3.91 34.27 25.04
N VAL A 273 4.53 34.19 23.86
CA VAL A 273 5.53 35.11 23.27
C VAL A 273 7.01 34.67 23.40
N ARG A 274 7.42 33.73 22.54
CA ARG A 274 8.76 33.62 21.92
C ARG A 274 8.64 33.09 20.47
N PRO A 275 9.50 33.51 19.52
CA PRO A 275 9.50 32.94 18.17
C PRO A 275 9.86 31.46 18.24
N GLN A 276 9.10 30.63 17.53
CA GLN A 276 9.15 29.17 17.66
C GLN A 276 10.06 28.56 16.60
N GLU A 277 10.98 27.72 17.04
CA GLU A 277 11.84 26.87 16.19
C GLU A 277 10.96 25.76 15.59
N LEU A 278 10.89 25.69 14.27
CA LEU A 278 10.08 24.71 13.52
C LEU A 278 10.62 23.30 13.74
N ARG A 279 9.76 22.39 14.22
CA ARG A 279 10.09 20.98 14.47
C ARG A 279 9.58 20.11 13.31
N GLU A 280 10.08 18.88 13.19
CA GLU A 280 9.62 17.91 12.17
C GLU A 280 8.09 17.71 12.13
N GLU A 281 7.41 17.92 13.26
CA GLU A 281 5.95 17.86 13.40
C GLU A 281 5.19 18.98 12.64
N ASP A 282 5.88 20.08 12.30
CA ASP A 282 5.33 21.19 11.51
C ASP A 282 5.51 20.99 10.00
N LEU A 283 6.33 20.03 9.55
CA LEU A 283 6.52 19.67 8.13
C LEU A 283 5.37 18.82 7.58
N ASP A 284 4.75 17.98 8.41
CA ASP A 284 3.50 17.26 8.06
C ASP A 284 2.35 18.22 7.71
N LYS A 285 2.39 19.46 8.23
CA LYS A 285 1.44 20.52 7.90
C LYS A 285 1.69 21.09 6.49
N GLN A 286 2.90 20.98 5.95
CA GLN A 286 3.25 21.55 4.63
C GLN A 286 2.76 20.67 3.47
N GLU A 287 2.89 19.33 3.55
CA GLU A 287 2.38 18.43 2.51
C GLU A 287 0.85 18.38 2.50
N THR A 288 0.24 18.33 3.69
CA THR A 288 -1.22 18.47 3.82
C THR A 288 -1.70 19.86 3.38
N ALA A 289 -0.91 20.92 3.60
CA ALA A 289 -1.20 22.25 3.06
C ALA A 289 -1.12 22.28 1.53
N ASN A 290 -0.18 21.59 0.87
CA ASN A 290 -0.06 21.58 -0.59
C ASN A 290 -1.24 20.86 -1.27
N LEU A 291 -1.62 19.66 -0.79
CA LEU A 291 -2.80 18.96 -1.31
C LEU A 291 -4.09 19.76 -1.07
N THR A 292 -4.25 20.30 0.14
CA THR A 292 -5.43 21.12 0.49
C THR A 292 -5.49 22.39 -0.34
N THR A 293 -4.34 23.04 -0.60
CA THR A 293 -4.24 24.22 -1.46
C THR A 293 -4.63 23.89 -2.90
N MET A 294 -4.16 22.76 -3.44
CA MET A 294 -4.50 22.32 -4.80
C MET A 294 -5.99 21.98 -4.93
N CYS A 295 -6.54 21.18 -4.01
CA CYS A 295 -7.98 20.87 -3.98
C CYS A 295 -8.83 22.15 -3.86
N THR A 296 -8.43 23.09 -2.99
CA THR A 296 -9.14 24.37 -2.83
C THR A 296 -9.11 25.19 -4.11
N SER A 297 -7.96 25.24 -4.79
CA SER A 297 -7.78 25.98 -6.04
C SER A 297 -8.60 25.36 -7.18
N ILE A 298 -8.60 24.03 -7.30
CA ILE A 298 -9.39 23.30 -8.29
C ILE A 298 -10.90 23.46 -8.02
N ASN A 299 -11.34 23.42 -6.76
CA ASN A 299 -12.73 23.64 -6.41
C ASN A 299 -13.20 25.07 -6.74
N LYS A 300 -12.35 26.06 -6.45
CA LYS A 300 -12.61 27.46 -6.82
C LYS A 300 -12.69 27.62 -8.35
N LEU A 301 -11.77 27.00 -9.09
CA LEU A 301 -11.76 27.02 -10.54
C LEU A 301 -13.03 26.37 -11.13
N LEU A 302 -13.49 25.25 -10.57
CA LEU A 302 -14.75 24.62 -10.97
C LEU A 302 -15.93 25.57 -10.75
N ALA A 303 -16.02 26.22 -9.59
CA ALA A 303 -17.07 27.17 -9.27
C ALA A 303 -17.08 28.38 -10.21
N GLU A 304 -15.90 28.95 -10.49
CA GLU A 304 -15.76 30.06 -11.42
C GLU A 304 -16.15 29.65 -12.84
N THR A 305 -15.73 28.47 -13.29
CA THR A 305 -16.07 27.94 -14.62
C THR A 305 -17.58 27.71 -14.75
N GLN A 306 -18.20 27.07 -13.75
CA GLN A 306 -19.63 26.78 -13.74
C GLN A 306 -20.47 28.07 -13.75
N ASN A 307 -20.20 29.00 -12.84
CA ASN A 307 -20.98 30.25 -12.72
C ASN A 307 -20.80 31.15 -13.94
N ASN A 308 -19.55 31.37 -14.38
CA ASN A 308 -19.29 32.23 -15.54
C ASN A 308 -19.87 31.63 -16.81
N GLY A 309 -19.76 30.31 -16.98
CA GLY A 309 -20.34 29.61 -18.12
C GLY A 309 -21.86 29.77 -18.18
N GLN A 310 -22.55 29.51 -17.06
CA GLN A 310 -24.00 29.65 -16.97
C GLN A 310 -24.46 31.09 -17.23
N ASP A 311 -23.82 32.08 -16.60
CA ASP A 311 -24.15 33.50 -16.80
C ASP A 311 -23.99 33.95 -18.26
N ILE A 312 -22.94 33.47 -18.94
CA ILE A 312 -22.68 33.81 -20.34
C ILE A 312 -23.73 33.15 -21.25
N VAL A 313 -24.03 31.87 -21.00
CA VAL A 313 -25.04 31.11 -21.75
C VAL A 313 -26.40 31.78 -21.59
N GLU A 314 -26.85 32.06 -20.37
CA GLU A 314 -28.14 32.69 -20.10
C GLU A 314 -28.24 34.08 -20.75
N ARG A 315 -27.18 34.90 -20.64
CA ARG A 315 -27.13 36.21 -21.31
C ARG A 315 -27.19 36.09 -22.83
N ARG A 316 -26.54 35.09 -23.42
CA ARG A 316 -26.54 34.88 -24.88
C ARG A 316 -27.89 34.40 -25.38
N LEU A 317 -28.50 33.45 -24.67
CA LEU A 317 -29.79 32.88 -25.05
C LEU A 317 -30.93 33.90 -24.86
N SER A 318 -30.91 34.68 -23.77
CA SER A 318 -31.90 35.75 -23.53
C SER A 318 -31.78 36.95 -24.49
N ALA A 319 -30.63 37.14 -25.14
CA ALA A 319 -30.41 38.19 -26.13
C ALA A 319 -30.93 37.83 -27.53
N LEU A 320 -31.37 36.58 -27.76
CA LEU A 320 -31.95 36.16 -29.03
C LEU A 320 -33.41 36.62 -29.12
N GLN A 321 -33.79 37.18 -30.27
CA GLN A 321 -35.14 37.69 -30.51
C GLN A 321 -36.15 36.58 -30.85
N GLU A 322 -35.66 35.40 -31.23
CA GLU A 322 -36.43 34.21 -31.59
C GLU A 322 -36.06 33.06 -30.65
N GLU A 323 -37.00 32.15 -30.38
CA GLU A 323 -36.72 30.94 -29.57
C GLU A 323 -35.62 30.12 -30.25
N PRO A 324 -34.45 29.92 -29.59
CA PRO A 324 -33.35 29.18 -30.18
C PRO A 324 -33.70 27.71 -30.35
N SER A 325 -33.25 27.10 -31.45
CA SER A 325 -33.32 25.65 -31.62
C SER A 325 -32.46 24.93 -30.57
N GLU A 326 -32.85 23.71 -30.21
CA GLU A 326 -32.12 22.89 -29.22
C GLU A 326 -30.63 22.69 -29.59
N GLU A 327 -30.32 22.51 -30.87
CA GLU A 327 -28.94 22.39 -31.36
C GLU A 327 -28.11 23.65 -31.10
N MET A 328 -28.70 24.84 -31.32
CA MET A 328 -28.00 26.10 -31.08
C MET A 328 -27.76 26.35 -29.59
N VAL A 329 -28.69 25.92 -28.73
CA VAL A 329 -28.50 25.96 -27.26
C VAL A 329 -27.32 25.07 -26.85
N GLN A 330 -27.25 23.85 -27.37
CA GLN A 330 -26.17 22.90 -27.06
C GLN A 330 -24.80 23.39 -27.54
N ASP A 331 -24.71 23.97 -28.73
CA ASP A 331 -23.46 24.54 -29.25
C ASP A 331 -22.95 25.70 -28.41
N VAL A 332 -23.85 26.57 -27.96
CA VAL A 332 -23.49 27.70 -27.08
C VAL A 332 -23.04 27.18 -25.72
N MET A 333 -23.73 26.19 -25.14
CA MET A 333 -23.35 25.57 -23.86
C MET A 333 -21.97 24.88 -23.94
N ALA A 334 -21.74 24.06 -24.97
CA ALA A 334 -20.47 23.38 -25.19
C ALA A 334 -19.31 24.37 -25.36
N LYS A 335 -19.53 25.49 -26.05
CA LYS A 335 -18.53 26.55 -26.25
C LYS A 335 -18.08 27.21 -24.95
N TYR A 336 -18.93 27.24 -23.94
CA TYR A 336 -18.63 27.85 -22.64
C TYR A 336 -18.46 26.82 -21.51
N HIS A 337 -18.15 25.55 -21.86
CA HIS A 337 -17.84 24.47 -20.93
C HIS A 337 -18.96 24.14 -19.92
N VAL A 338 -20.22 24.31 -20.33
CA VAL A 338 -21.39 23.97 -19.53
C VAL A 338 -22.18 22.89 -20.25
N ALA A 339 -22.66 21.91 -19.50
CA ALA A 339 -23.62 20.91 -19.96
C ALA A 339 -25.06 21.38 -19.70
N ASP A 340 -26.03 20.70 -20.28
CA ASP A 340 -27.45 21.07 -20.18
C ASP A 340 -28.04 20.90 -18.76
N ASP A 341 -27.44 20.04 -17.94
CA ASP A 341 -27.72 19.93 -16.51
C ASP A 341 -27.10 21.08 -15.68
N GLY A 342 -26.37 22.00 -16.33
CA GLY A 342 -25.69 23.12 -15.71
C GLY A 342 -24.33 22.77 -15.10
N GLY A 343 -23.84 21.54 -15.26
CA GLY A 343 -22.55 21.09 -14.77
C GLY A 343 -21.41 21.35 -15.76
N VAL A 344 -20.17 21.14 -15.33
CA VAL A 344 -18.98 21.22 -16.20
C VAL A 344 -18.60 19.82 -16.69
N PRO A 345 -18.42 19.56 -18.00
CA PRO A 345 -18.05 18.24 -18.49
C PRO A 345 -16.75 17.71 -17.85
N LEU A 346 -16.81 16.51 -17.26
CA LEU A 346 -15.71 15.92 -16.48
C LEU A 346 -14.42 15.79 -17.29
N PHE A 347 -14.52 15.29 -18.53
CA PHE A 347 -13.33 15.02 -19.35
C PHE A 347 -12.64 16.30 -19.80
N ASN A 348 -13.39 17.32 -20.25
CA ASN A 348 -12.83 18.63 -20.57
C ASN A 348 -12.20 19.32 -19.34
N PHE A 349 -12.72 19.03 -18.14
CA PHE A 349 -12.17 19.57 -16.91
C PHE A 349 -10.84 18.91 -16.51
N CYS A 350 -10.79 17.57 -16.55
CA CYS A 350 -9.69 16.79 -15.97
C CYS A 350 -8.63 16.29 -16.96
N ILE A 351 -9.02 15.91 -18.18
CA ILE A 351 -8.13 15.26 -19.15
C ILE A 351 -7.24 16.30 -19.82
N ASN A 352 -5.95 16.24 -19.51
CA ASN A 352 -4.94 17.09 -20.10
C ASN A 352 -4.35 16.43 -21.35
N PRO A 353 -4.53 17.00 -22.55
CA PRO A 353 -4.03 16.41 -23.79
C PRO A 353 -2.50 16.46 -23.93
N ARG A 354 -1.82 17.24 -23.07
CA ARG A 354 -0.36 17.39 -23.07
C ARG A 354 0.34 16.44 -22.10
N SER A 355 -0.38 15.84 -21.14
CA SER A 355 0.21 14.93 -20.14
C SER A 355 -0.81 13.94 -19.58
N PHE A 356 -0.52 12.66 -19.80
CA PHE A 356 -1.26 11.55 -19.17
C PHE A 356 -1.16 11.59 -17.64
N GLY A 357 0.04 11.82 -17.09
CA GLY A 357 0.27 11.87 -15.64
C GLY A 357 -0.56 12.96 -14.97
N GLN A 358 -0.60 14.16 -15.54
CA GLN A 358 -1.42 15.25 -15.01
C GLN A 358 -2.92 14.98 -15.16
N SER A 359 -3.35 14.23 -16.17
CA SER A 359 -4.74 13.80 -16.30
C SER A 359 -5.16 12.90 -15.14
N VAL A 360 -4.27 11.97 -14.74
CA VAL A 360 -4.48 11.11 -13.57
C VAL A 360 -4.49 11.93 -12.29
N GLU A 361 -3.56 12.87 -12.11
CA GLU A 361 -3.52 13.76 -10.95
C GLU A 361 -4.77 14.65 -10.84
N ASN A 362 -5.24 15.20 -11.96
CA ASN A 362 -6.45 16.02 -12.00
C ASN A 362 -7.67 15.21 -11.54
N LEU A 363 -7.84 13.99 -12.05
CA LEU A 363 -8.88 13.07 -11.62
C LEU A 363 -8.73 12.69 -10.14
N PHE A 364 -7.50 12.54 -9.66
CA PHE A 364 -7.19 12.27 -8.26
C PHE A 364 -7.62 13.41 -7.34
N TYR A 365 -7.29 14.67 -7.66
CA TYR A 365 -7.75 15.83 -6.89
C TYR A 365 -9.27 15.97 -6.88
N VAL A 366 -9.92 15.79 -8.04
CA VAL A 366 -11.39 15.81 -8.14
C VAL A 366 -12.02 14.70 -7.30
N SER A 367 -11.40 13.51 -7.21
CA SER A 367 -11.89 12.42 -6.36
C SER A 367 -11.94 12.77 -4.88
N PHE A 368 -10.99 13.58 -4.37
CA PHE A 368 -11.03 14.09 -3.00
C PHE A 368 -12.17 15.07 -2.80
N LEU A 369 -12.36 16.00 -3.74
CA LEU A 369 -13.44 16.96 -3.68
C LEU A 369 -14.82 16.28 -3.67
N VAL A 370 -14.96 15.19 -4.43
CA VAL A 370 -16.17 14.34 -4.44
C VAL A 370 -16.34 13.58 -3.12
N ARG A 371 -15.27 12.95 -2.61
CA ARG A 371 -15.29 12.23 -1.32
C ARG A 371 -15.70 13.13 -0.15
N ASP A 372 -15.19 14.36 -0.17
CA ASP A 372 -15.40 15.38 0.87
C ASP A 372 -16.76 16.09 0.69
N GLY A 373 -17.47 15.86 -0.43
CA GLY A 373 -18.81 16.37 -0.69
C GLY A 373 -18.85 17.82 -1.17
N SER A 374 -17.70 18.38 -1.53
CA SER A 374 -17.58 19.74 -2.10
C SER A 374 -17.86 19.78 -3.60
N VAL A 375 -17.79 18.63 -4.27
CA VAL A 375 -18.12 18.46 -5.69
C VAL A 375 -19.02 17.24 -5.85
N GLY A 376 -20.04 17.35 -6.69
CA GLY A 376 -20.91 16.24 -7.09
C GLY A 376 -20.62 15.81 -8.53
N ILE A 377 -20.86 14.53 -8.83
CA ILE A 377 -20.86 14.01 -10.20
C ILE A 377 -22.32 13.76 -10.60
N SER A 378 -22.72 14.28 -11.75
CA SER A 378 -24.02 14.06 -12.38
C SER A 378 -23.80 13.54 -13.80
N VAL A 379 -24.91 13.30 -14.50
CA VAL A 379 -24.93 12.83 -15.88
C VAL A 379 -25.86 13.76 -16.68
N ASP A 380 -25.37 14.27 -17.79
CA ASP A 380 -26.10 15.17 -18.71
C ASP A 380 -27.12 14.39 -19.58
N SER A 381 -27.93 15.07 -20.41
CA SER A 381 -28.91 14.36 -21.27
C SER A 381 -28.28 13.38 -22.27
N ARG A 382 -26.99 13.56 -22.58
CA ARG A 382 -26.19 12.73 -23.49
C ARG A 382 -25.51 11.56 -22.78
N GLN A 383 -25.84 11.33 -21.51
CA GLN A 383 -25.24 10.30 -20.68
C GLN A 383 -23.74 10.53 -20.39
N LEU A 384 -23.28 11.79 -20.42
CA LEU A 384 -21.90 12.16 -20.16
C LEU A 384 -21.72 12.68 -18.72
N PRO A 385 -20.60 12.33 -18.05
CA PRO A 385 -20.36 12.76 -16.68
C PRO A 385 -20.06 14.25 -16.57
N THR A 386 -20.72 14.92 -15.64
CA THR A 386 -20.58 16.36 -15.35
C THR A 386 -20.24 16.59 -13.89
N LEU A 387 -19.50 17.67 -13.62
CA LEU A 387 -19.09 18.12 -12.30
C LEU A 387 -19.96 19.30 -11.85
N HIS A 388 -20.45 19.20 -10.62
CA HIS A 388 -21.25 20.24 -9.98
C HIS A 388 -20.60 20.70 -8.69
N THR A 389 -20.54 22.01 -8.47
CA THR A 389 -20.17 22.51 -7.15
C THR A 389 -21.22 22.16 -6.12
N ALA A 390 -20.78 21.68 -4.95
CA ALA A 390 -21.66 21.27 -3.86
C ALA A 390 -21.18 21.87 -2.54
N LYS A 391 -22.12 22.04 -1.61
CA LYS A 391 -21.78 22.36 -0.22
C LYS A 391 -21.72 21.06 0.57
N PRO A 392 -20.60 20.75 1.24
CA PRO A 392 -20.49 19.53 2.02
C PRO A 392 -21.51 19.54 3.16
N TYR A 393 -22.23 18.43 3.32
CA TYR A 393 -23.16 18.25 4.42
C TYR A 393 -22.44 17.75 5.66
N ALA A 394 -22.77 18.32 6.83
CA ALA A 394 -22.32 17.75 8.09
C ALA A 394 -22.84 16.30 8.21
N PRO A 395 -22.09 15.36 8.83
CA PRO A 395 -22.47 13.94 8.88
C PRO A 395 -23.89 13.68 9.41
N SER A 396 -24.34 14.47 10.38
CA SER A 396 -25.69 14.41 10.94
C SER A 396 -26.77 14.93 10.01
N GLU A 397 -26.46 15.89 9.13
CA GLU A 397 -27.37 16.44 8.14
C GLU A 397 -27.46 15.53 6.90
N ALA A 398 -26.33 14.97 6.47
CA ALA A 398 -26.27 13.98 5.39
C ALA A 398 -27.11 12.73 5.73
N GLN A 399 -27.05 12.27 6.98
CA GLN A 399 -27.85 11.14 7.45
C GLN A 399 -29.35 11.46 7.51
N LYS A 400 -29.73 12.67 7.96
CA LYS A 400 -31.13 13.12 7.96
C LYS A 400 -31.72 13.30 6.56
N LYS A 401 -30.89 13.70 5.59
CA LYS A 401 -31.28 13.85 4.18
C LYS A 401 -31.17 12.56 3.37
N GLY A 402 -30.72 11.45 3.98
CA GLY A 402 -30.57 10.17 3.30
C GLY A 402 -29.52 10.17 2.18
N ILE A 403 -28.51 11.04 2.27
CA ILE A 403 -27.48 11.17 1.23
C ILE A 403 -26.55 9.96 1.29
N GLN A 404 -26.61 9.12 0.26
CA GLN A 404 -25.77 7.93 0.12
C GLN A 404 -24.51 8.25 -0.69
N LYS A 405 -23.36 7.80 -0.20
CA LYS A 405 -22.09 7.90 -0.94
C LYS A 405 -22.02 6.76 -1.94
N HIS A 406 -21.94 7.10 -3.23
CA HIS A 406 -21.75 6.14 -4.30
C HIS A 406 -20.28 6.10 -4.68
N GLN A 407 -19.75 4.90 -4.93
CA GLN A 407 -18.39 4.70 -5.41
C GLN A 407 -18.43 4.37 -6.89
N ALA A 408 -17.71 5.15 -7.70
CA ALA A 408 -17.47 4.85 -9.10
C ALA A 408 -16.00 4.42 -9.26
N ILE A 409 -15.78 3.32 -9.98
CA ILE A 409 -14.44 2.86 -10.34
C ILE A 409 -14.23 3.25 -11.80
N PHE A 410 -13.22 4.06 -12.05
CA PHE A 410 -12.85 4.54 -13.38
C PHE A 410 -11.44 4.04 -13.71
N SER A 411 -11.30 3.33 -14.83
CA SER A 411 -10.00 2.92 -15.36
C SER A 411 -9.60 3.86 -16.49
N LEU A 412 -8.36 4.34 -16.43
CA LEU A 412 -7.76 5.16 -17.48
C LEU A 412 -6.38 4.59 -17.80
N ASP A 413 -6.23 4.01 -18.98
CA ASP A 413 -4.94 3.68 -19.56
C ASP A 413 -4.56 4.68 -20.64
N PHE A 414 -3.35 4.52 -21.21
CA PHE A 414 -2.82 5.46 -22.17
C PHE A 414 -3.63 5.49 -23.47
N GLU A 415 -4.11 4.34 -23.93
CA GLU A 415 -4.95 4.22 -25.13
C GLU A 415 -6.30 4.90 -24.93
N THR A 416 -6.99 4.59 -23.82
CA THR A 416 -8.25 5.25 -23.45
C THR A 416 -8.07 6.76 -23.30
N TRP A 417 -6.94 7.22 -22.76
CA TRP A 417 -6.64 8.65 -22.66
C TRP A 417 -6.53 9.32 -24.04
N GLN A 418 -5.87 8.68 -25.01
CA GLN A 418 -5.80 9.19 -26.38
C GLN A 418 -7.18 9.20 -27.05
N ASP A 419 -7.94 8.12 -26.88
CA ASP A 419 -9.30 8.00 -27.42
C ASP A 419 -10.23 9.09 -26.85
N LEU A 420 -10.12 9.40 -25.56
CA LEU A 420 -10.89 10.48 -24.93
C LEU A 420 -10.52 11.85 -25.50
N ILE A 421 -9.24 12.09 -25.82
CA ILE A 421 -8.81 13.36 -26.42
C ILE A 421 -9.40 13.52 -27.82
N GLU A 422 -9.37 12.45 -28.62
CA GLU A 422 -9.89 12.46 -29.98
C GLU A 422 -11.42 12.54 -30.00
N ALA A 423 -12.10 11.69 -29.23
CA ALA A 423 -13.57 11.61 -29.20
C ALA A 423 -14.24 12.89 -28.70
N TYR A 424 -13.63 13.57 -27.71
CA TYR A 424 -14.15 14.82 -27.15
C TYR A 424 -13.45 16.07 -27.70
N ALA A 425 -12.59 15.91 -28.71
CA ALA A 425 -11.81 16.98 -29.33
C ALA A 425 -11.12 17.91 -28.30
N ILE A 426 -10.50 17.32 -27.28
CA ILE A 426 -9.92 18.06 -26.14
C ILE A 426 -8.61 18.70 -26.58
N LYS A 427 -8.63 20.02 -26.81
CA LYS A 427 -7.43 20.79 -27.16
C LYS A 427 -6.64 21.26 -25.94
N GLU A 428 -7.36 21.62 -24.88
CA GLU A 428 -6.82 22.05 -23.59
C GLU A 428 -7.75 21.60 -22.47
N SER A 429 -7.18 21.34 -21.28
CA SER A 429 -7.95 21.06 -20.06
C SER A 429 -8.31 22.35 -19.33
N ILE A 430 -9.47 22.38 -18.69
CA ILE A 430 -9.88 23.53 -17.86
C ILE A 430 -8.95 23.67 -16.65
N ILE A 431 -8.56 22.56 -16.00
CA ILE A 431 -7.45 22.59 -15.06
C ILE A 431 -6.17 22.92 -15.86
N PRO A 432 -5.47 24.02 -15.55
CA PRO A 432 -4.30 24.44 -16.33
C PRO A 432 -3.21 23.37 -16.32
N HIS A 433 -2.52 23.22 -17.45
CA HIS A 433 -1.33 22.37 -17.52
C HIS A 433 -0.28 22.90 -16.55
N ARG A 434 0.12 22.05 -15.60
CA ARG A 434 1.22 22.35 -14.70
C ARG A 434 2.49 22.13 -15.50
N HIS A 435 3.32 23.14 -15.64
CA HIS A 435 4.67 22.89 -16.09
C HIS A 435 5.33 22.10 -14.97
N GLU A 436 5.64 20.83 -15.22
CA GLU A 436 6.52 20.08 -14.34
C GLU A 436 7.74 20.95 -14.13
N GLN A 437 7.96 21.35 -12.87
CA GLN A 437 9.25 21.86 -12.46
C GLN A 437 10.17 20.67 -12.60
N TYR A 438 10.70 20.49 -13.80
CA TYR A 438 11.94 19.77 -13.98
C TYR A 438 12.88 20.46 -13.00
N GLU A 439 13.30 19.76 -11.94
CA GLU A 439 14.61 19.99 -11.38
C GLU A 439 15.54 19.92 -12.59
N THR A 440 15.82 21.09 -13.15
CA THR A 440 16.52 21.19 -14.41
C THR A 440 17.91 20.70 -14.07
N ALA A 441 18.33 19.63 -14.75
CA ALA A 441 19.48 18.80 -14.41
C ALA A 441 20.57 19.57 -13.66
N GLY A 442 20.87 19.10 -12.44
CA GLY A 442 22.02 19.56 -11.66
C GLY A 442 21.81 20.77 -10.77
N GLN A 443 20.59 21.20 -10.41
CA GLN A 443 20.40 22.32 -9.47
C GLN A 443 19.86 21.81 -8.13
N VAL A 444 20.62 21.99 -7.05
CA VAL A 444 20.23 21.56 -5.71
C VAL A 444 20.16 22.77 -4.79
N LYS A 445 18.99 22.98 -4.17
CA LYS A 445 18.86 23.90 -3.04
C LYS A 445 19.25 23.17 -1.76
N MET A 446 20.31 23.67 -1.14
CA MET A 446 20.87 23.16 0.10
C MET A 446 20.05 23.59 1.31
N ALA A 447 20.20 22.88 2.43
CA ALA A 447 19.48 23.17 3.68
C ALA A 447 19.77 24.57 4.23
N SER A 448 20.95 25.11 3.94
CA SER A 448 21.35 26.49 4.23
C SER A 448 20.61 27.56 3.43
N GLY A 449 19.89 27.17 2.37
CA GLY A 449 19.31 28.07 1.38
C GLY A 449 20.25 28.46 0.23
N SER A 450 21.50 27.97 0.23
CA SER A 450 22.41 28.09 -0.92
C SER A 450 21.97 27.20 -2.08
N ILE A 451 22.33 27.57 -3.31
CA ILE A 451 22.07 26.74 -4.49
C ILE A 451 23.42 26.29 -5.08
N ALA A 452 23.52 24.98 -5.33
CA ALA A 452 24.60 24.35 -6.06
C ALA A 452 24.13 23.98 -7.47
N VAL A 453 24.93 24.31 -8.48
CA VAL A 453 24.64 24.07 -9.90
C VAL A 453 25.72 23.15 -10.46
N PHE A 454 25.34 22.00 -10.97
CA PHE A 454 26.20 20.96 -11.52
C PHE A 454 26.02 20.92 -13.05
N SER A 455 27.14 20.92 -13.80
CA SER A 455 27.15 20.97 -15.27
C SER A 455 26.22 22.06 -15.83
N PRO A 456 26.54 23.35 -15.64
CA PRO A 456 25.66 24.44 -16.02
C PRO A 456 25.24 24.38 -17.50
N VAL A 457 23.92 24.40 -17.73
CA VAL A 457 23.30 24.55 -19.04
C VAL A 457 23.30 26.00 -19.49
N SER A 458 22.87 26.31 -20.71
CA SER A 458 22.75 27.71 -21.14
C SER A 458 21.78 28.48 -20.26
N LEU A 459 22.19 29.65 -19.78
CA LEU A 459 21.44 30.45 -18.81
C LEU A 459 20.35 31.30 -19.51
N THR A 460 19.36 30.59 -20.09
CA THR A 460 18.20 31.21 -20.75
C THR A 460 17.28 31.90 -19.74
N PRO A 461 16.34 32.76 -20.19
CA PRO A 461 15.36 33.38 -19.29
C PRO A 461 14.60 32.35 -18.43
N GLU A 462 14.23 31.21 -19.01
CA GLU A 462 13.51 30.13 -18.33
C GLU A 462 14.38 29.49 -17.24
N VAL A 463 15.66 29.24 -17.52
CA VAL A 463 16.60 28.70 -16.52
C VAL A 463 16.80 29.69 -15.37
N ARG A 464 16.89 31.00 -15.68
CA ARG A 464 16.99 32.05 -14.65
C ARG A 464 15.75 32.11 -13.78
N GLU A 465 14.57 31.95 -14.38
CA GLU A 465 13.30 31.93 -13.66
C GLU A 465 13.23 30.72 -12.71
N VAL A 466 13.62 29.53 -13.17
CA VAL A 466 13.70 28.33 -12.31
C VAL A 466 14.65 28.55 -11.14
N VAL A 467 15.87 29.02 -11.40
CA VAL A 467 16.86 29.28 -10.34
C VAL A 467 16.35 30.33 -9.34
N SER A 468 15.66 31.37 -9.83
CA SER A 468 15.07 32.40 -8.97
C SER A 468 13.90 31.86 -8.14
N GLY A 469 13.09 30.97 -8.73
CA GLY A 469 11.95 30.31 -8.10
C GLY A 469 12.34 29.37 -6.95
N LEU A 470 13.56 28.83 -6.96
CA LEU A 470 14.08 28.02 -5.85
C LEU A 470 14.22 28.84 -4.54
N GLY A 471 14.31 30.17 -4.60
CA GLY A 471 14.33 31.02 -3.41
C GLY A 471 15.61 30.87 -2.57
N GLY A 472 16.77 30.99 -3.22
CA GLY A 472 18.11 30.87 -2.61
C GLY A 472 19.18 31.62 -3.38
N LYS A 473 20.43 31.62 -2.90
CA LYS A 473 21.57 32.26 -3.59
C LYS A 473 22.44 31.19 -4.25
N VAL A 474 22.69 31.31 -5.56
CA VAL A 474 23.69 30.47 -6.25
C VAL A 474 25.05 30.72 -5.65
N LYS A 475 25.58 29.70 -4.97
CA LYS A 475 26.85 29.74 -4.25
C LYS A 475 27.89 28.81 -4.85
N TYR A 476 27.50 27.69 -5.43
CA TYR A 476 28.43 26.72 -6.01
C TYR A 476 28.08 26.44 -7.47
N ILE A 477 29.10 26.47 -8.34
CA ILE A 477 29.00 26.07 -9.75
C ILE A 477 30.03 24.98 -10.00
N ALA A 478 29.59 23.75 -10.19
CA ALA A 478 30.44 22.59 -10.43
C ALA A 478 30.52 22.24 -11.91
N ALA A 479 31.74 22.29 -12.44
CA ALA A 479 32.12 21.65 -13.69
C ALA A 479 32.46 20.20 -13.39
N LEU A 480 31.67 19.27 -13.92
CA LEU A 480 31.82 17.86 -13.56
C LEU A 480 33.06 17.23 -14.20
N ASP A 481 33.52 17.71 -15.35
CA ASP A 481 34.73 17.21 -16.00
C ASP A 481 35.35 18.25 -16.96
N LEU A 482 36.29 17.80 -17.79
CA LEU A 482 36.93 18.61 -18.83
C LEU A 482 36.05 18.92 -20.05
N GLU A 483 34.85 18.37 -20.19
CA GLU A 483 33.95 18.58 -21.35
C GLU A 483 32.66 19.34 -20.96
N HIS A 484 32.18 19.17 -19.73
CA HIS A 484 30.94 19.72 -19.16
C HIS A 484 31.12 21.10 -18.51
N HIS A 485 31.78 22.01 -19.24
CA HIS A 485 32.16 23.33 -18.72
C HIS A 485 31.61 24.51 -19.52
N ILE A 486 30.97 24.28 -20.66
CA ILE A 486 30.72 25.30 -21.70
C ILE A 486 30.08 26.58 -21.13
N ASN A 487 29.08 26.46 -20.25
CA ASN A 487 28.34 27.62 -19.73
C ASN A 487 28.85 28.17 -18.39
N ILE A 488 30.04 27.80 -17.92
CA ILE A 488 30.57 28.36 -16.66
C ILE A 488 30.68 29.89 -16.70
N THR A 489 31.19 30.48 -17.80
CA THR A 489 31.38 31.94 -17.89
C THR A 489 30.06 32.71 -17.77
N PRO A 490 29.00 32.43 -18.55
CA PRO A 490 27.70 33.09 -18.38
C PRO A 490 27.10 32.97 -16.98
N TRP A 491 27.27 31.81 -16.32
CA TRP A 491 26.79 31.62 -14.95
C TRP A 491 27.61 32.40 -13.93
N LYS A 492 28.94 32.42 -14.07
CA LYS A 492 29.82 33.19 -13.18
C LYS A 492 29.62 34.70 -13.35
N GLU A 493 29.32 35.17 -14.56
CA GLU A 493 28.96 36.58 -14.80
C GLU A 493 27.62 36.94 -14.15
N ALA A 494 26.62 36.04 -14.23
CA ALA A 494 25.32 36.25 -13.60
C ALA A 494 25.36 36.14 -12.06
N TYR A 495 26.26 35.31 -11.54
CA TYR A 495 26.45 35.07 -10.10
C TYR A 495 27.93 35.26 -9.71
N PRO A 496 28.42 36.51 -9.63
CA PRO A 496 29.84 36.80 -9.42
C PRO A 496 30.43 36.20 -8.13
N ASP A 497 29.60 36.05 -7.09
CA ASP A 497 30.00 35.49 -5.80
C ASP A 497 30.06 33.96 -5.78
N ALA A 498 29.54 33.27 -6.81
CA ALA A 498 29.48 31.81 -6.81
C ALA A 498 30.86 31.17 -6.98
N GLU A 499 31.21 30.23 -6.14
CA GLU A 499 32.48 29.51 -6.15
C GLU A 499 32.45 28.39 -7.19
N ILE A 500 33.52 28.29 -7.99
CA ILE A 500 33.64 27.28 -9.04
C ILE A 500 34.36 26.05 -8.48
N ILE A 501 33.72 24.90 -8.66
CA ILE A 501 34.26 23.56 -8.38
C ILE A 501 34.63 22.91 -9.71
N ALA A 502 35.85 22.40 -9.84
CA ALA A 502 36.34 21.86 -11.10
C ALA A 502 37.45 20.81 -10.89
N PRO A 503 37.67 19.90 -11.85
CA PRO A 503 38.85 19.07 -11.88
C PRO A 503 40.10 19.86 -12.31
N GLU A 504 41.27 19.36 -11.95
CA GLU A 504 42.54 19.91 -12.42
C GLU A 504 42.64 19.90 -13.95
N GLY A 505 43.29 20.93 -14.52
CA GLY A 505 43.45 21.07 -15.97
C GLY A 505 42.32 21.82 -16.66
N LEU A 506 41.14 21.95 -16.05
CA LEU A 506 40.02 22.64 -16.69
C LEU A 506 40.30 24.14 -16.85
N TYR A 507 40.85 24.78 -15.82
CA TYR A 507 41.18 26.20 -15.86
C TYR A 507 42.21 26.50 -16.96
N GLU A 508 43.25 25.66 -17.06
CA GLU A 508 44.28 25.76 -18.09
C GLU A 508 43.69 25.53 -19.50
N LYS A 509 42.84 24.51 -19.69
CA LYS A 509 42.13 24.25 -20.96
C LYS A 509 41.33 25.48 -21.40
N ARG A 510 40.60 26.11 -20.47
CA ARG A 510 39.77 27.27 -20.77
C ARG A 510 40.59 28.51 -21.09
N LYS A 511 41.76 28.72 -20.47
CA LYS A 511 42.67 29.81 -20.82
C LYS A 511 43.24 29.73 -22.24
N CYS A 512 43.26 28.55 -22.85
CA CYS A 512 43.67 28.40 -24.25
C CYS A 512 42.63 28.91 -25.26
N ASN A 513 41.37 29.13 -24.85
CA ASN A 513 40.34 29.74 -25.68
C ASN A 513 40.11 31.21 -25.25
N PRO A 514 40.41 32.21 -26.13
CA PRO A 514 40.19 33.62 -25.83
C PRO A 514 38.75 34.02 -25.49
N GLU A 515 37.76 33.18 -25.84
CA GLU A 515 36.35 33.41 -25.50
C GLU A 515 36.08 33.30 -24.00
N TYR A 516 36.89 32.54 -23.26
CA TYR A 516 36.73 32.37 -21.82
C TYR A 516 37.60 33.37 -21.05
N LYS A 517 36.94 34.23 -20.26
CA LYS A 517 37.59 35.26 -19.42
C LYS A 517 37.49 34.91 -17.93
N ASP A 518 37.87 33.69 -17.58
CA ASP A 518 37.66 33.20 -16.23
C ASP A 518 38.77 33.61 -15.25
N ALA A 519 38.35 33.99 -14.04
CA ALA A 519 39.24 34.03 -12.89
C ALA A 519 39.63 32.59 -12.47
N PRO A 520 40.75 32.40 -11.75
CA PRO A 520 41.09 31.10 -11.17
C PRO A 520 39.93 30.51 -10.37
N PHE A 521 39.69 29.21 -10.56
CA PHE A 521 38.62 28.48 -9.86
C PHE A 521 38.98 28.25 -8.40
N GLN A 522 37.97 28.32 -7.54
CA GLN A 522 38.13 28.28 -6.09
C GLN A 522 38.46 26.86 -5.60
N HIS A 523 37.73 25.86 -6.09
CA HIS A 523 37.85 24.47 -5.63
C HIS A 523 38.33 23.59 -6.78
N VAL A 524 39.64 23.34 -6.85
CA VAL A 524 40.24 22.52 -7.90
C VAL A 524 40.67 21.16 -7.32
N PHE A 525 40.00 20.10 -7.76
CA PHE A 525 40.31 18.73 -7.36
C PHE A 525 41.52 18.19 -8.12
N ARG A 526 42.52 17.71 -7.38
CA ARG A 526 43.80 17.23 -7.92
C ARG A 526 44.09 15.82 -7.45
N LYS A 527 44.80 15.03 -8.26
CA LYS A 527 45.14 13.62 -7.96
C LYS A 527 45.94 13.47 -6.64
N ASP A 528 46.76 14.46 -6.30
CA ASP A 528 47.60 14.48 -5.12
C ASP A 528 46.87 14.92 -3.84
N ASN A 529 45.69 15.56 -3.97
CA ASN A 529 44.87 15.98 -2.84
C ASN A 529 43.57 15.17 -2.71
N LYS A 530 43.67 13.99 -2.09
CA LYS A 530 42.53 13.07 -1.91
C LYS A 530 41.48 13.56 -0.91
N ASP A 531 41.85 14.50 -0.02
CA ASP A 531 40.98 15.00 1.04
C ASP A 531 40.51 16.43 0.77
N GLN A 532 40.45 16.85 -0.50
CA GLN A 532 39.94 18.16 -0.89
C GLN A 532 38.50 18.33 -0.38
N LYS A 533 38.31 19.36 0.45
CA LYS A 533 37.01 19.82 0.95
C LYS A 533 36.61 21.09 0.22
N ILE A 534 35.31 21.30 0.07
CA ILE A 534 34.73 22.48 -0.58
C ILE A 534 34.35 23.49 0.50
N SER A 535 33.46 23.08 1.40
CA SER A 535 33.06 23.85 2.57
C SER A 535 32.32 22.93 3.54
N GLU A 536 32.29 23.26 4.84
CA GLU A 536 31.54 22.48 5.83
C GLU A 536 30.07 22.32 5.45
N GLU A 537 29.47 23.39 4.92
CA GLU A 537 28.10 23.41 4.40
C GLU A 537 27.92 22.41 3.25
N PHE A 538 28.78 22.45 2.23
CA PHE A 538 28.69 21.57 1.06
C PHE A 538 28.99 20.11 1.42
N ASP A 539 30.06 19.87 2.15
CA ASP A 539 30.53 18.54 2.52
C ASP A 539 29.60 17.85 3.54
N SER A 540 28.77 18.61 4.26
CA SER A 540 27.71 18.05 5.10
C SER A 540 26.62 17.36 4.28
N GLU A 541 26.25 17.92 3.12
CA GLU A 541 25.15 17.45 2.26
C GLU A 541 25.60 16.53 1.13
N PHE A 542 26.85 16.66 0.66
CA PHE A 542 27.37 15.91 -0.46
C PHE A 542 28.52 14.97 -0.08
N GLU A 543 28.55 13.77 -0.68
CA GLU A 543 29.79 13.01 -0.85
C GLU A 543 30.37 13.35 -2.23
N THR A 544 31.70 13.45 -2.33
CA THR A 544 32.39 13.79 -3.58
C THR A 544 33.46 12.76 -3.88
N GLU A 545 33.52 12.29 -5.14
CA GLU A 545 34.57 11.41 -5.64
C GLU A 545 35.21 12.04 -6.87
N TYR A 546 36.53 12.19 -6.84
CA TYR A 546 37.30 12.62 -7.98
C TYR A 546 37.88 11.43 -8.74
N VAL A 547 37.25 11.10 -9.86
CA VAL A 547 37.60 10.00 -10.76
C VAL A 547 38.70 10.45 -11.73
N TYR A 548 39.90 10.70 -11.21
CA TYR A 548 41.06 11.12 -12.02
C TYR A 548 41.54 10.04 -13.02
N GLY A 549 41.10 8.79 -12.88
CA GLY A 549 41.35 7.72 -13.84
C GLY A 549 40.48 7.79 -15.11
N HIS A 550 39.48 8.68 -15.12
CA HIS A 550 38.71 9.02 -16.31
C HIS A 550 39.50 9.98 -17.22
N PRO A 551 39.55 9.79 -18.56
CA PRO A 551 40.25 10.69 -19.47
C PRO A 551 39.86 12.17 -19.34
N SER A 552 38.57 12.44 -19.10
CA SER A 552 38.04 13.79 -18.90
C SER A 552 38.15 14.27 -17.44
N ARG A 553 38.69 13.47 -16.51
CA ARG A 553 38.86 13.80 -15.08
C ARG A 553 37.56 14.23 -14.42
N GLU A 554 36.80 13.26 -13.93
CA GLU A 554 35.42 13.48 -13.56
C GLU A 554 35.20 13.66 -12.05
N LEU A 555 34.25 14.52 -11.69
CA LEU A 555 33.75 14.73 -10.35
C LEU A 555 32.33 14.17 -10.25
N VAL A 556 32.17 13.19 -9.36
CA VAL A 556 30.89 12.55 -9.08
C VAL A 556 30.43 12.99 -7.70
N PHE A 557 29.18 13.43 -7.59
CA PHE A 557 28.59 13.89 -6.35
C PHE A 557 27.43 12.99 -5.93
N LEU A 558 27.33 12.65 -4.66
CA LEU A 558 26.10 12.10 -4.07
C LEU A 558 25.48 13.16 -3.17
N HIS A 559 24.29 13.63 -3.53
CA HIS A 559 23.45 14.35 -2.58
C HIS A 559 22.86 13.36 -1.57
N LYS A 560 23.33 13.41 -0.31
CA LYS A 560 23.04 12.40 0.72
C LYS A 560 21.54 12.34 1.04
N GLN A 561 20.90 13.50 1.15
CA GLN A 561 19.50 13.59 1.56
C GLN A 561 18.55 12.99 0.52
N SER A 562 18.71 13.35 -0.76
CA SER A 562 17.87 12.80 -1.84
C SER A 562 18.38 11.47 -2.40
N ARG A 563 19.51 10.95 -1.89
CA ARG A 563 20.17 9.72 -2.37
C ARG A 563 20.35 9.75 -3.90
N THR A 564 20.75 10.91 -4.41
CA THR A 564 20.89 11.19 -5.85
C THR A 564 22.36 11.29 -6.24
N LEU A 565 22.79 10.41 -7.12
CA LEU A 565 24.11 10.48 -7.76
C LEU A 565 24.04 11.47 -8.93
N ILE A 566 24.96 12.42 -8.98
CA ILE A 566 25.11 13.40 -10.05
C ILE A 566 26.46 13.15 -10.68
N GLU A 567 26.46 12.90 -11.98
CA GLU A 567 27.64 12.48 -12.73
C GLU A 567 27.57 12.98 -14.17
N ALA A 568 28.71 12.97 -14.86
CA ALA A 568 28.81 13.45 -16.23
C ALA A 568 28.85 12.31 -17.25
N ASP A 569 30.01 11.67 -17.35
CA ASP A 569 30.40 10.75 -18.42
C ASP A 569 30.84 9.37 -17.89
N ILE A 570 30.77 9.12 -16.58
CA ILE A 570 31.03 7.79 -16.02
C ILE A 570 29.95 6.80 -16.46
N LEU A 571 28.72 7.26 -16.61
CA LEU A 571 27.59 6.47 -17.09
C LEU A 571 26.71 7.31 -18.04
N PHE A 572 26.14 6.64 -19.03
CA PHE A 572 25.24 7.23 -20.02
C PHE A 572 23.90 6.50 -19.98
N ASN A 573 22.77 7.21 -20.06
CA ASN A 573 21.46 6.57 -20.05
C ASN A 573 20.68 6.82 -21.35
N LEU A 574 21.26 6.39 -22.48
CA LEU A 574 20.63 6.58 -23.79
C LEU A 574 19.49 5.58 -24.06
N PRO A 575 18.49 5.97 -24.88
CA PRO A 575 18.37 7.26 -25.60
C PRO A 575 17.86 8.39 -24.69
N ALA A 576 18.31 9.62 -24.95
CA ALA A 576 18.02 10.82 -24.16
C ALA A 576 16.65 11.44 -24.49
N ARG A 577 15.56 10.71 -24.25
CA ARG A 577 14.19 11.18 -24.56
C ARG A 577 13.83 12.45 -23.81
N GLU A 578 14.18 12.53 -22.53
CA GLU A 578 13.90 13.67 -21.67
C GLU A 578 14.63 14.92 -22.17
N GLN A 579 15.92 14.78 -22.47
CA GLN A 579 16.75 15.89 -22.96
C GLN A 579 16.27 16.42 -24.32
N TYR A 580 15.74 15.54 -25.17
CA TYR A 580 15.22 15.90 -26.50
C TYR A 580 13.74 16.29 -26.50
N SER A 581 13.01 16.13 -25.39
CA SER A 581 11.54 16.29 -25.32
C SER A 581 11.03 17.65 -25.83
N LYS A 582 11.82 18.72 -25.70
CA LYS A 582 11.47 20.09 -26.10
C LYS A 582 12.07 20.54 -27.43
N THR A 583 12.83 19.67 -28.11
CA THR A 583 13.52 20.03 -29.37
C THR A 583 12.66 19.84 -30.61
N GLY A 584 11.58 19.06 -30.52
CA GLY A 584 10.82 18.58 -31.68
C GLY A 584 11.55 17.50 -32.50
N GLU A 585 12.78 17.14 -32.12
CA GLU A 585 13.56 16.08 -32.73
C GLU A 585 13.42 14.78 -31.91
N SER A 586 13.43 13.63 -32.59
CA SER A 586 13.41 12.34 -31.88
C SER A 586 14.80 12.02 -31.35
N ALA A 587 14.88 11.65 -30.07
CA ALA A 587 16.08 11.13 -29.40
C ALA A 587 16.66 9.85 -30.02
N THR A 588 15.97 9.27 -31.01
CA THR A 588 16.39 8.05 -31.73
C THR A 588 16.54 8.27 -33.24
N SER A 589 16.34 9.51 -33.70
CA SER A 589 16.51 9.88 -35.11
C SER A 589 17.98 10.12 -35.45
N GLY A 590 18.34 9.86 -36.71
CA GLY A 590 19.71 9.97 -37.20
C GLY A 590 20.44 8.61 -37.24
N LEU A 591 21.23 8.41 -38.31
CA LEU A 591 21.99 7.17 -38.52
C LEU A 591 23.05 6.95 -37.43
N MET A 592 23.73 8.02 -37.00
CA MET A 592 24.72 7.99 -35.93
C MET A 592 24.09 7.65 -34.58
N THR A 593 22.94 8.24 -34.26
CA THR A 593 22.20 7.99 -33.01
C THR A 593 21.76 6.53 -32.91
N LYS A 594 21.27 5.94 -34.01
CA LYS A 594 20.88 4.51 -34.04
C LYS A 594 22.04 3.56 -33.79
N ILE A 595 23.27 3.96 -34.11
CA ILE A 595 24.49 3.17 -33.88
C ILE A 595 25.01 3.39 -32.45
N ILE A 596 24.95 4.62 -31.93
CA ILE A 596 25.53 5.01 -30.64
C ILE A 596 24.58 4.70 -29.47
N SER A 597 23.26 4.86 -29.60
CA SER A 597 22.32 4.66 -28.49
C SER A 597 22.39 3.25 -27.89
N PRO A 598 22.48 2.15 -28.67
CA PRO A 598 22.66 0.82 -28.09
C PRO A 598 24.02 0.61 -27.40
N LEU A 599 25.05 1.37 -27.78
CA LEU A 599 26.39 1.31 -27.16
C LEU A 599 26.40 1.95 -25.77
N LEU A 600 25.59 3.00 -25.57
CA LEU A 600 25.55 3.82 -24.36
C LEU A 600 24.22 3.68 -23.59
N SER A 601 23.50 2.58 -23.79
CA SER A 601 22.27 2.29 -23.06
C SER A 601 22.55 1.45 -21.81
N THR A 602 21.86 1.80 -20.73
CA THR A 602 21.89 1.08 -19.45
C THR A 602 20.99 -0.16 -19.43
N SER A 603 20.20 -0.38 -20.49
CA SER A 603 19.24 -1.48 -20.56
C SER A 603 19.94 -2.83 -20.35
N PRO A 604 19.54 -3.66 -19.38
CA PRO A 604 20.17 -4.96 -19.14
C PRO A 604 20.21 -5.81 -20.42
N PRO A 605 21.34 -6.45 -20.74
CA PRO A 605 22.53 -6.63 -19.90
C PRO A 605 23.59 -5.51 -20.00
N ALA A 606 23.33 -4.39 -20.67
CA ALA A 606 24.23 -3.23 -20.85
C ALA A 606 25.65 -3.57 -21.37
N THR A 607 25.82 -4.70 -22.08
CA THR A 607 27.13 -5.27 -22.41
C THR A 607 28.03 -4.33 -23.22
N TRP A 608 27.45 -3.55 -24.12
CA TRP A 608 28.20 -2.61 -24.94
C TRP A 608 28.69 -1.42 -24.13
N GLN A 609 27.89 -0.93 -23.19
CA GLN A 609 28.32 0.12 -22.29
C GLN A 609 29.43 -0.36 -21.35
N LYS A 610 29.35 -1.59 -20.81
CA LYS A 610 30.46 -2.21 -20.05
C LYS A 610 31.78 -2.20 -20.84
N ARG A 611 31.71 -2.58 -22.12
CA ARG A 611 32.87 -2.55 -23.03
C ARG A 611 33.38 -1.12 -23.24
N PHE A 612 32.48 -0.17 -23.45
CA PHE A 612 32.84 1.24 -23.62
C PHE A 612 33.55 1.79 -22.37
N VAL A 613 33.02 1.56 -21.18
CA VAL A 613 33.66 1.99 -19.92
C VAL A 613 35.04 1.31 -19.76
N TRP A 614 35.15 0.01 -20.05
CA TRP A 614 36.39 -0.75 -19.90
C TRP A 614 37.50 -0.37 -20.90
N TYR A 615 37.15 -0.18 -22.16
CA TYR A 615 38.10 0.05 -23.25
C TYR A 615 38.28 1.52 -23.62
N VAL A 616 37.44 2.42 -23.12
CA VAL A 616 37.52 3.87 -23.42
C VAL A 616 37.64 4.68 -22.14
N LEU A 617 36.61 4.66 -21.28
CA LEU A 617 36.50 5.58 -20.14
C LEU A 617 37.47 5.28 -18.98
N SER A 618 38.05 4.09 -18.94
CA SER A 618 39.05 3.70 -17.92
C SER A 618 40.48 3.59 -18.46
N THR A 619 40.73 4.07 -19.69
CA THR A 619 42.03 3.88 -20.36
C THR A 619 43.16 4.72 -19.78
N ALA A 620 42.85 5.90 -19.21
CA ALA A 620 43.87 6.78 -18.65
C ALA A 620 44.55 6.17 -17.42
N ASP A 621 43.77 5.64 -16.47
CA ASP A 621 44.28 4.87 -15.34
C ASP A 621 43.18 3.90 -14.83
N ARG A 622 43.20 2.66 -15.33
CA ARG A 622 42.15 1.67 -15.05
C ARG A 622 42.08 1.28 -13.58
N GLN A 623 43.22 1.21 -12.89
CA GLN A 623 43.25 0.84 -11.49
C GLN A 623 42.67 1.96 -10.63
N ALA A 624 43.05 3.21 -10.90
CA ALA A 624 42.44 4.36 -10.24
C ALA A 624 40.92 4.44 -10.49
N PHE A 625 40.50 4.25 -11.75
CA PHE A 625 39.09 4.23 -12.13
C PHE A 625 38.32 3.14 -11.35
N LYS A 626 38.88 1.93 -11.29
CA LYS A 626 38.32 0.80 -10.51
C LYS A 626 38.17 1.13 -9.03
N GLU A 627 39.15 1.79 -8.43
CA GLU A 627 39.08 2.21 -7.03
C GLU A 627 37.97 3.25 -6.78
N SER A 628 37.84 4.24 -7.66
CA SER A 628 36.77 5.25 -7.59
C SER A 628 35.38 4.63 -7.74
N VAL A 629 35.20 3.74 -8.73
CA VAL A 629 33.94 3.00 -8.92
C VAL A 629 33.56 2.21 -7.67
N ARG A 630 34.53 1.59 -6.99
CA ARG A 630 34.30 0.86 -5.73
C ARG A 630 33.98 1.78 -4.54
N ARG A 631 34.48 3.02 -4.53
CA ARG A 631 34.09 4.03 -3.53
C ARG A 631 32.66 4.49 -3.77
N ILE A 632 32.31 4.83 -5.01
CA ILE A 632 30.95 5.18 -5.41
C ILE A 632 29.98 4.02 -5.12
N ASP A 633 30.36 2.75 -5.35
CA ASP A 633 29.51 1.61 -5.03
C ASP A 633 29.22 1.44 -3.53
N LYS A 634 30.01 2.04 -2.63
CA LYS A 634 29.70 2.03 -1.18
C LYS A 634 28.67 3.08 -0.78
N TRP A 635 28.49 4.10 -1.59
CA TRP A 635 27.55 5.17 -1.31
C TRP A 635 26.10 4.72 -1.43
N ASP A 636 25.21 5.39 -0.72
CA ASP A 636 23.81 5.00 -0.62
C ASP A 636 22.91 5.86 -1.53
N PHE A 637 22.84 5.50 -2.82
CA PHE A 637 22.05 6.20 -3.83
C PHE A 637 20.98 5.32 -4.48
N ASN A 638 19.86 5.93 -4.85
CA ASN A 638 18.76 5.27 -5.57
C ASN A 638 18.32 6.02 -6.84
N ARG A 639 18.68 7.29 -6.96
CA ARG A 639 18.48 8.13 -8.16
C ARG A 639 19.83 8.48 -8.79
N LEU A 640 19.88 8.65 -10.11
CA LEU A 640 21.08 9.06 -10.84
C LEU A 640 20.71 10.05 -11.94
N ILE A 641 21.38 11.21 -11.94
CA ILE A 641 21.28 12.26 -12.97
C ILE A 641 22.58 12.23 -13.79
N PRO A 642 22.54 11.71 -15.03
CA PRO A 642 23.68 11.79 -15.94
C PRO A 642 23.67 13.11 -16.71
N CYS A 643 24.82 13.56 -17.22
CA CYS A 643 24.84 14.65 -18.20
C CYS A 643 24.32 14.21 -19.58
N HIS A 644 24.37 12.91 -19.87
CA HIS A 644 23.92 12.34 -21.12
C HIS A 644 22.94 11.18 -20.93
N GLY A 645 21.70 11.37 -21.38
CA GLY A 645 20.63 10.39 -21.24
C GLY A 645 19.49 10.85 -20.32
N ASP A 646 18.55 9.94 -20.12
CA ASP A 646 17.40 10.17 -19.24
C ASP A 646 17.82 10.02 -17.78
N VAL A 647 17.13 10.72 -16.87
CA VAL A 647 17.36 10.54 -15.43
C VAL A 647 16.91 9.13 -15.00
N VAL A 648 17.72 8.47 -14.18
CA VAL A 648 17.31 7.20 -13.55
C VAL A 648 16.65 7.53 -12.22
N GLU A 649 15.31 7.65 -12.24
CA GLU A 649 14.52 8.07 -11.07
C GLU A 649 14.54 7.08 -9.89
N SER A 650 14.66 5.77 -10.16
CA SER A 650 14.78 4.75 -9.11
C SER A 650 15.58 3.54 -9.57
N GLY A 651 16.14 2.78 -8.61
CA GLY A 651 16.95 1.59 -8.93
C GLY A 651 18.33 1.91 -9.51
N ALA A 652 18.79 3.16 -9.39
CA ALA A 652 20.07 3.61 -9.96
C ALA A 652 21.26 2.78 -9.47
N LYS A 653 21.21 2.25 -8.25
CA LYS A 653 22.27 1.35 -7.74
C LYS A 653 22.41 0.08 -8.57
N GLY A 654 21.29 -0.51 -8.98
CA GLY A 654 21.28 -1.70 -9.82
C GLY A 654 21.79 -1.41 -11.23
N VAL A 655 21.38 -0.26 -11.79
CA VAL A 655 21.88 0.22 -13.09
C VAL A 655 23.39 0.45 -13.05
N PHE A 656 23.87 1.20 -12.07
CA PHE A 656 25.29 1.46 -11.85
C PHE A 656 26.09 0.16 -11.71
N ARG A 657 25.65 -0.76 -10.85
CA ARG A 657 26.31 -2.08 -10.67
C ARG A 657 26.30 -2.91 -11.93
N THR A 658 25.23 -2.85 -12.72
CA THR A 658 25.16 -3.55 -14.00
C THR A 658 26.23 -3.00 -14.94
N VAL A 659 26.26 -1.69 -15.18
CA VAL A 659 27.24 -1.06 -16.09
C VAL A 659 28.69 -1.19 -15.59
N MET A 660 28.89 -1.15 -14.27
CA MET A 660 30.21 -1.20 -13.63
C MET A 660 30.67 -2.59 -13.20
N GLU A 661 29.92 -3.63 -13.54
CA GLU A 661 30.13 -5.01 -13.10
C GLU A 661 31.60 -5.47 -13.20
N TRP A 662 32.27 -5.18 -14.32
CA TRP A 662 33.65 -5.62 -14.57
C TRP A 662 34.70 -5.00 -13.63
N PHE A 663 34.37 -3.88 -12.99
CA PHE A 663 35.22 -3.22 -11.99
C PHE A 663 34.89 -3.65 -10.55
N LEU A 664 33.67 -4.13 -10.33
CA LEU A 664 33.15 -4.56 -9.03
C LEU A 664 33.42 -6.05 -8.77
N GLU A 665 33.38 -6.89 -9.80
CA GLU A 665 33.75 -8.31 -9.69
C GLU A 665 35.23 -8.48 -9.34
N GLU A 666 35.53 -9.41 -8.44
CA GLU A 666 36.88 -9.93 -8.23
C GLU A 666 37.25 -10.89 -9.36
N ARG A 667 37.27 -10.42 -10.61
CA ARG A 667 37.87 -11.22 -11.68
C ARG A 667 39.39 -11.18 -11.52
N LYS A 668 39.96 -12.36 -11.25
CA LYS A 668 41.37 -12.65 -11.51
C LYS A 668 41.65 -12.27 -12.96
N ASP A 669 42.64 -11.43 -13.16
CA ASP A 669 43.05 -10.90 -14.46
C ASP A 669 43.10 -12.02 -15.52
N ILE A 670 42.49 -11.78 -16.69
CA ILE A 670 42.68 -12.60 -17.91
C ILE A 670 43.76 -11.92 -18.74
#